data_AF-A0A976MC45-F1
#
_entry.id   AF-A0A976MC45-F1
#
_cell.length_a   1.000
_cell.length_b   1.000
_cell.length_c   1.000
_cell.angle_alpha   90.00
_cell.angle_beta   90.00
_cell.angle_gamma   90.00
#
_symmetry.space_group_name_H-M   'P 1'
#
loop_
_entity.id
_entity.type
_entity.pdbx_description
1 polymer ?
#
loop_
_entity_poly.entity_id
_entity_poly.type
_entity_poly.pdbx_seq_one_letter_code
_entity_poly.pdbx_strand_id
1 'polypeptide(L)'
;MVDIDLFNKDEQETKNDYEVTVNKSDFADHFHKVKYDIKFKKPFEYSIRTWLTGPKPYNINIKFRNRNPFSYHVVVEHQIVREVETYFSNHNPNVPLIIGFKPDNSEFEYYTFLSLTGKGWSYGLPSDIGFGTNDLVQRLKQENEKRNKIKYITERGNSQKYYITDSLVQGVRKYTFTAKDDESSQDHQIETNHLLSKGLLDRTIIEKMLYEMKDKTFNSINVYSSIRSNVAILFEFVSETIKVRFERKDNDGYYWMKNISTYDYRYDQGTDVKKIESEYEKRITYQLDKNSNINSGYKKIIEVTEVLKTNSFTAYTHRPKNLESIALTYVLYNDKAITIVANENITSSQGKLEQKNIQISNFKEISTYVLNDRANEHLLIKITKDRVNYYFSRFSKAGTKWRQVCLEELRDSGIDTSSVNQLHVFDKKLESLLNGDSGHGNVEKLLIFIRFEINSIVVLLNKKIMYCKPDIQEVVGTNSKEKHVPPIDIDTNTIEVSDETDTKGNCVKEKRYYLYQHNITEAASKGLGKPGDVTLFLRFYLDKNLIHLYENLNKIEIPTYLTYSPGINDLYVYFYGDRSIRPLLLCYNGKSFKSNDKDSYYTKWILDNDVKDCVCKQDSSKLIKALNKTKFSNVIYLYEQIGSGFEYPGSKLFTWYNHQQEGSKKGDIDLYKGRQETKQGEKSTDIYNAGKINIKLHQKGPPDLSSSRFMRYKHTPQHQHGTKKSCVIFKNNVLLCWRHSKAETIDQIQGQLLISVDVYFSNNRVEEPFLAAFEIGGSSELF
;
A
#
# COMPACT_ATOMS: atom_id res chain seq x y z
N MET A 1 8.44 -36.72 -60.47
CA MET A 1 8.97 -35.83 -59.41
C MET A 1 7.86 -34.86 -59.06
N VAL A 2 7.34 -34.92 -57.84
CA VAL A 2 6.34 -34.00 -57.31
C VAL A 2 7.08 -32.97 -56.47
N ASP A 3 6.88 -31.69 -56.77
CA ASP A 3 7.45 -30.62 -55.96
C ASP A 3 6.35 -30.05 -55.07
N ILE A 4 6.62 -29.92 -53.77
CA ILE A 4 5.70 -29.31 -52.81
C ILE A 4 6.35 -28.05 -52.27
N ASP A 5 5.82 -26.88 -52.62
CA ASP A 5 6.33 -25.59 -52.14
C ASP A 5 5.65 -25.19 -50.84
N LEU A 6 6.41 -25.16 -49.75
CA LEU A 6 5.92 -24.78 -48.43
C LEU A 6 5.81 -23.27 -48.21
N PHE A 7 6.39 -22.46 -49.10
CA PHE A 7 6.38 -21.00 -49.05
C PHE A 7 5.20 -20.45 -49.87
N ASN A 8 5.00 -20.92 -51.10
CA ASN A 8 3.87 -20.53 -51.95
C ASN A 8 2.66 -21.44 -51.74
N LYS A 9 1.96 -21.24 -50.63
CA LYS A 9 0.90 -22.13 -50.11
C LYS A 9 -0.44 -22.07 -50.84
N ASP A 10 -0.54 -21.33 -51.94
CA ASP A 10 -1.79 -21.10 -52.69
C ASP A 10 -1.75 -21.66 -54.12
N GLU A 11 -0.59 -22.17 -54.54
CA GLU A 11 -0.40 -22.65 -55.90
C GLU A 11 -0.87 -24.11 -56.02
N GLN A 12 -1.96 -24.33 -56.76
CA GLN A 12 -2.29 -25.65 -57.28
C GLN A 12 -1.37 -25.96 -58.46
N GLU A 13 -0.82 -27.16 -58.50
CA GLU A 13 0.12 -27.54 -59.54
C GLU A 13 -0.40 -28.75 -60.32
N THR A 14 -0.57 -28.60 -61.63
CA THR A 14 -0.87 -29.70 -62.53
C THR A 14 0.29 -29.90 -63.51
N LYS A 15 0.98 -31.04 -63.41
CA LYS A 15 1.99 -31.47 -64.39
C LYS A 15 1.49 -32.65 -65.21
N ASN A 16 2.28 -33.08 -66.20
CA ASN A 16 1.92 -34.22 -67.07
C ASN A 16 1.74 -35.53 -66.30
N ASP A 17 2.41 -35.70 -65.16
CA ASP A 17 2.43 -36.96 -64.41
C ASP A 17 1.66 -36.91 -63.07
N TYR A 18 1.29 -35.73 -62.56
CA TYR A 18 0.58 -35.58 -61.29
C TYR A 18 -0.22 -34.26 -61.19
N GLU A 19 -1.09 -34.17 -60.19
CA GLU A 19 -1.85 -33.00 -59.78
C GLU A 19 -1.74 -32.84 -58.26
N VAL A 20 -1.50 -31.61 -57.78
CA VAL A 20 -1.47 -31.25 -56.35
C VAL A 20 -2.54 -30.21 -56.06
N THR A 21 -3.45 -30.55 -55.14
CA THR A 21 -4.46 -29.64 -54.62
C THR A 21 -4.08 -29.18 -53.21
N VAL A 22 -4.21 -27.88 -52.93
CA VAL A 22 -3.82 -27.29 -51.65
C VAL A 22 -5.05 -26.83 -50.86
N ASN A 23 -5.15 -27.25 -49.60
CA ASN A 23 -6.24 -26.93 -48.69
C ASN A 23 -5.68 -26.35 -47.38
N LYS A 24 -6.17 -25.18 -46.96
CA LYS A 24 -5.78 -24.53 -45.70
C LYS A 24 -6.89 -24.65 -44.66
N SER A 25 -6.54 -24.97 -43.43
CA SER A 25 -7.48 -25.03 -42.31
C SER A 25 -6.81 -24.61 -41.01
N ASP A 26 -7.60 -24.12 -40.05
CA ASP A 26 -7.13 -23.97 -38.68
C ASP A 26 -6.82 -25.34 -38.06
N PHE A 27 -5.87 -25.40 -37.12
CA PHE A 27 -5.51 -26.64 -36.43
C PHE A 27 -5.07 -26.36 -34.99
N ALA A 28 -5.80 -26.90 -34.01
CA ALA A 28 -5.62 -26.56 -32.59
C ALA A 28 -5.67 -25.04 -32.33
N ASP A 29 -5.61 -24.63 -31.07
CA ASP A 29 -5.46 -23.20 -30.76
C ASP A 29 -4.04 -22.77 -31.17
N HIS A 30 -3.94 -21.74 -32.03
CA HIS A 30 -2.71 -21.06 -32.48
C HIS A 30 -1.90 -21.64 -33.65
N PHE A 31 -2.33 -22.75 -34.26
CA PHE A 31 -1.69 -23.26 -35.48
C PHE A 31 -2.67 -23.30 -36.66
N HIS A 32 -2.12 -23.30 -37.86
CA HIS A 32 -2.85 -23.64 -39.06
C HIS A 32 -2.12 -24.75 -39.81
N LYS A 33 -2.90 -25.48 -40.58
CA LYS A 33 -2.48 -26.61 -41.38
C LYS A 33 -2.67 -26.30 -42.86
N VAL A 34 -1.70 -26.71 -43.65
CA VAL A 34 -1.77 -26.72 -45.12
C VAL A 34 -1.66 -28.18 -45.56
N LYS A 35 -2.70 -28.69 -46.22
CA LYS A 35 -2.76 -30.05 -46.76
C LYS A 35 -2.54 -29.99 -48.27
N TYR A 36 -1.68 -30.88 -48.77
CA TYR A 36 -1.36 -31.07 -50.17
C TYR A 36 -1.83 -32.48 -50.57
N ASP A 37 -2.90 -32.55 -51.36
CA ASP A 37 -3.46 -33.80 -51.88
C ASP A 37 -2.82 -34.11 -53.25
N ILE A 38 -2.18 -35.26 -53.39
CA ILE A 38 -1.37 -35.64 -54.56
C ILE A 38 -2.07 -36.74 -55.35
N LYS A 39 -2.45 -36.43 -56.59
CA LYS A 39 -3.06 -37.37 -57.53
C LYS A 39 -2.10 -37.68 -58.68
N PHE A 40 -1.60 -38.91 -58.71
CA PHE A 40 -0.75 -39.40 -59.81
C PHE A 40 -1.60 -39.80 -61.02
N LYS A 41 -1.21 -39.39 -62.23
CA LYS A 41 -1.95 -39.65 -63.48
C LYS A 41 -1.63 -40.99 -64.11
N LYS A 42 -0.53 -41.64 -63.68
CA LYS A 42 -0.07 -42.95 -64.15
C LYS A 42 0.07 -43.90 -62.96
N PRO A 43 -0.22 -45.21 -63.13
CA PRO A 43 0.02 -46.22 -62.10
C PRO A 43 1.52 -46.34 -61.80
N PHE A 44 1.84 -46.83 -60.60
CA PHE A 44 3.22 -47.05 -60.18
C PHE A 44 3.83 -48.23 -60.94
N GLU A 45 4.80 -47.96 -61.79
CA GLU A 45 5.56 -49.00 -62.48
C GLU A 45 6.92 -49.18 -61.78
N TYR A 46 7.04 -50.22 -60.94
CA TYR A 46 8.32 -50.59 -60.35
C TYR A 46 9.21 -51.27 -61.40
N SER A 47 10.12 -50.53 -62.03
CA SER A 47 11.14 -51.15 -62.87
C SER A 47 12.41 -51.38 -62.04
N ILE A 48 12.73 -52.64 -61.74
CA ILE A 48 14.06 -53.04 -61.23
C ILE A 48 15.09 -52.58 -62.29
N ARG A 49 15.84 -51.51 -62.03
CA ARG A 49 16.82 -50.99 -63.00
C ARG A 49 18.14 -50.62 -62.33
N THR A 50 19.21 -50.91 -63.05
CA THR A 50 20.58 -50.46 -62.79
C THR A 50 20.71 -48.96 -62.99
N TRP A 51 21.50 -48.30 -62.14
CA TRP A 51 21.77 -46.86 -61.99
C TRP A 51 22.08 -46.02 -63.26
N LEU A 52 22.12 -46.59 -64.47
CA LEU A 52 22.63 -45.92 -65.68
C LEU A 52 21.59 -45.48 -66.72
N THR A 53 20.37 -46.05 -66.81
CA THR A 53 19.50 -45.77 -67.99
C THR A 53 17.97 -45.83 -67.77
N GLY A 54 17.47 -45.69 -66.54
CA GLY A 54 16.04 -45.87 -66.20
C GLY A 54 15.24 -44.58 -65.93
N PRO A 55 13.90 -44.58 -66.15
CA PRO A 55 13.03 -43.50 -65.66
C PRO A 55 13.14 -43.38 -64.14
N LYS A 56 13.21 -42.13 -63.65
CA LYS A 56 13.49 -41.81 -62.24
C LYS A 56 12.32 -42.23 -61.34
N PRO A 57 12.57 -42.75 -60.12
CA PRO A 57 11.52 -43.08 -59.16
C PRO A 57 10.60 -41.88 -58.88
N TYR A 58 9.38 -42.15 -58.42
CA TYR A 58 8.53 -41.12 -57.86
C TYR A 58 9.27 -40.50 -56.67
N ASN A 59 9.64 -39.23 -56.81
CA ASN A 59 10.29 -38.47 -55.76
C ASN A 59 9.37 -37.32 -55.38
N ILE A 60 9.25 -37.06 -54.08
CA ILE A 60 8.62 -35.86 -53.55
C ILE A 60 9.72 -34.94 -53.03
N ASN A 61 9.84 -33.76 -53.61
CA ASN A 61 10.74 -32.72 -53.10
C ASN A 61 9.94 -31.72 -52.30
N ILE A 62 10.32 -31.54 -51.05
CA ILE A 62 9.86 -30.41 -50.26
C ILE A 62 10.72 -29.22 -50.62
N LYS A 63 10.09 -28.11 -51.04
CA LYS A 63 10.73 -26.84 -51.37
C LYS A 63 10.40 -25.78 -50.32
N PHE A 64 11.37 -24.96 -49.98
CA PHE A 64 11.19 -23.81 -49.10
C PHE A 64 12.16 -22.68 -49.48
N ARG A 65 11.64 -21.52 -49.89
CA ARG A 65 12.43 -20.32 -50.30
C ARG A 65 13.60 -20.65 -51.23
N ASN A 66 13.29 -21.34 -52.34
CA ASN A 66 14.26 -21.76 -53.37
C ASN A 66 15.31 -22.79 -52.91
N ARG A 67 15.14 -23.41 -51.73
CA ARG A 67 15.93 -24.56 -51.28
C ARG A 67 15.09 -25.83 -51.31
N ASN A 68 15.76 -26.97 -51.41
CA ASN A 68 15.16 -28.30 -51.24
C ASN A 68 15.56 -28.84 -49.85
N PRO A 69 14.83 -28.50 -48.77
CA PRO A 69 15.13 -29.01 -47.43
C PRO A 69 15.09 -30.54 -47.35
N PHE A 70 14.22 -31.19 -48.12
CA PHE A 70 14.09 -32.65 -48.05
C PHE A 70 13.59 -33.26 -49.37
N SER A 71 14.20 -34.37 -49.78
CA SER A 71 13.76 -35.19 -50.91
C SER A 71 13.44 -36.62 -50.47
N TYR A 72 12.21 -37.04 -50.74
CA TYR A 72 11.71 -38.38 -50.46
C TYR A 72 11.70 -39.24 -51.72
N HIS A 73 12.38 -40.38 -51.69
CA HIS A 73 12.49 -41.33 -52.80
C HIS A 73 11.64 -42.58 -52.52
N VAL A 74 10.62 -42.82 -53.34
CA VAL A 74 9.75 -44.01 -53.21
C VAL A 74 10.48 -45.25 -53.74
N VAL A 75 10.58 -46.30 -52.91
CA VAL A 75 11.22 -47.57 -53.30
C VAL A 75 10.19 -48.64 -53.65
N VAL A 76 9.01 -48.64 -53.04
CA VAL A 76 7.96 -49.65 -53.24
C VAL A 76 6.58 -49.01 -53.28
N GLU A 77 5.58 -49.68 -53.86
CA GLU A 77 4.27 -49.06 -54.14
C GLU A 77 3.55 -48.55 -52.88
N HIS A 78 3.58 -49.30 -51.78
CA HIS A 78 2.95 -48.88 -50.52
C HIS A 78 3.65 -47.68 -49.84
N GLN A 79 4.79 -47.23 -50.36
CA GLN A 79 5.49 -46.03 -49.92
C GLN A 79 5.06 -44.78 -50.69
N ILE A 80 4.16 -44.89 -51.68
CA ILE A 80 3.67 -43.72 -52.41
C ILE A 80 2.89 -42.83 -51.45
N VAL A 81 3.38 -41.61 -51.24
CA VAL A 81 2.71 -40.61 -50.42
C VAL A 81 1.62 -39.94 -51.25
N ARG A 82 0.40 -39.95 -50.72
CA ARG A 82 -0.79 -39.34 -51.34
C ARG A 82 -1.15 -38.00 -50.72
N GLU A 83 -0.79 -37.80 -49.46
CA GLU A 83 -1.08 -36.56 -48.74
C GLU A 83 0.15 -36.09 -47.98
N VAL A 84 0.40 -34.78 -48.04
CA VAL A 84 1.38 -34.10 -47.20
C VAL A 84 0.65 -33.03 -46.40
N GLU A 85 0.89 -32.96 -45.11
CA GLU A 85 0.37 -31.91 -44.24
C GLU A 85 1.52 -31.12 -43.65
N THR A 86 1.42 -29.80 -43.63
CA THR A 86 2.42 -28.93 -43.01
C THR A 86 1.76 -27.99 -42.03
N TYR A 87 2.36 -27.85 -40.86
CA TYR A 87 1.84 -27.07 -39.76
C TYR A 87 2.70 -25.85 -39.50
N PHE A 88 2.05 -24.74 -39.23
CA PHE A 88 2.66 -23.44 -39.05
C PHE A 88 2.07 -22.75 -37.83
N SER A 89 2.85 -21.89 -37.19
CA SER A 89 2.33 -20.99 -36.17
C SER A 89 1.52 -19.87 -36.82
N ASN A 90 0.41 -19.47 -36.21
CA ASN A 90 -0.33 -18.29 -36.65
C ASN A 90 0.48 -16.99 -36.49
N HIS A 91 1.47 -16.97 -35.60
CA HIS A 91 2.36 -15.82 -35.38
C HIS A 91 3.59 -15.78 -36.29
N ASN A 92 3.97 -16.92 -36.85
CA ASN A 92 5.03 -17.02 -37.84
C ASN A 92 4.58 -17.95 -38.98
N PRO A 93 3.65 -17.49 -39.83
CA PRO A 93 3.04 -18.35 -40.85
C PRO A 93 4.06 -18.76 -41.91
N ASN A 94 5.21 -18.11 -42.01
CA ASN A 94 6.18 -18.40 -43.07
C ASN A 94 7.19 -19.48 -42.68
N VAL A 95 7.14 -20.03 -41.46
CA VAL A 95 8.06 -21.07 -40.99
C VAL A 95 7.32 -22.38 -40.75
N PRO A 96 7.57 -23.43 -41.56
CA PRO A 96 7.02 -24.75 -41.28
C PRO A 96 7.62 -25.29 -39.99
N LEU A 97 6.76 -25.79 -39.10
CA LEU A 97 7.16 -26.41 -37.84
C LEU A 97 7.27 -27.92 -37.99
N ILE A 98 6.20 -28.56 -38.47
CA ILE A 98 6.08 -30.00 -38.62
C ILE A 98 5.53 -30.32 -40.01
N ILE A 99 6.02 -31.40 -40.61
CA ILE A 99 5.54 -31.97 -41.87
C ILE A 99 5.10 -33.41 -41.60
N GLY A 100 3.90 -33.76 -42.04
CA GLY A 100 3.36 -35.11 -42.03
C GLY A 100 3.27 -35.68 -43.45
N PHE A 101 3.64 -36.94 -43.60
CA PHE A 101 3.48 -37.69 -44.85
C PHE A 101 2.51 -38.84 -44.62
N LYS A 102 1.58 -39.06 -45.55
CA LYS A 102 0.67 -40.20 -45.54
C LYS A 102 0.90 -41.11 -46.74
N PRO A 103 1.63 -42.22 -46.55
CA PRO A 103 1.71 -43.29 -47.54
C PRO A 103 0.35 -43.95 -47.80
N ASP A 104 0.22 -44.61 -48.96
CA ASP A 104 -0.99 -45.34 -49.34
C ASP A 104 -1.32 -46.43 -48.30
N ASN A 105 -2.56 -46.46 -47.82
CA ASN A 105 -3.04 -47.38 -46.76
C ASN A 105 -2.27 -47.31 -45.42
N SER A 106 -1.62 -46.19 -45.11
CA SER A 106 -0.92 -45.98 -43.84
C SER A 106 -1.44 -44.77 -43.06
N GLU A 107 -1.10 -44.71 -41.78
CA GLU A 107 -1.30 -43.53 -40.94
C GLU A 107 -0.29 -42.43 -41.29
N PHE A 108 -0.54 -41.20 -40.82
CA PHE A 108 0.45 -40.14 -40.94
C PHE A 108 1.68 -40.43 -40.09
N GLU A 109 2.85 -40.21 -40.69
CA GLU A 109 4.12 -40.10 -39.97
C GLU A 109 4.60 -38.64 -40.03
N TYR A 110 4.89 -38.08 -38.86
CA TYR A 110 5.22 -36.67 -38.71
C TYR A 110 6.69 -36.47 -38.35
N TYR A 111 7.20 -35.31 -38.75
CA TYR A 111 8.60 -34.94 -38.60
C TYR A 111 8.71 -33.46 -38.29
N THR A 112 9.68 -33.07 -37.46
CA THR A 112 10.00 -31.65 -37.33
C THR A 112 10.68 -31.18 -38.61
N PHE A 113 10.39 -29.95 -39.06
CA PHE A 113 10.99 -29.40 -40.26
C PHE A 113 12.53 -29.42 -40.23
N LEU A 114 13.11 -29.17 -39.05
CA LEU A 114 14.56 -29.20 -38.86
C LEU A 114 15.15 -30.61 -38.97
N SER A 115 14.46 -31.63 -38.44
CA SER A 115 14.92 -33.03 -38.56
C SER A 115 14.98 -33.49 -40.01
N LEU A 116 13.97 -33.13 -40.82
CA LEU A 116 13.96 -33.41 -42.26
C LEU A 116 15.05 -32.64 -42.99
N THR A 117 15.21 -31.35 -42.67
CA THR A 117 16.25 -30.51 -43.27
C THR A 117 17.65 -31.06 -42.99
N GLY A 118 17.89 -31.54 -41.77
CA GLY A 118 19.16 -32.18 -41.38
C GLY A 118 19.40 -33.52 -42.08
N LYS A 119 18.34 -34.26 -42.44
CA LYS A 119 18.44 -35.50 -43.22
C LYS A 119 18.72 -35.23 -44.70
N GLY A 120 18.13 -34.18 -45.27
CA GLY A 120 18.30 -33.76 -46.67
C GLY A 120 17.61 -34.66 -47.71
N TRP A 121 17.71 -35.98 -47.57
CA TRP A 121 16.98 -36.94 -48.42
C TRP A 121 16.86 -38.32 -47.76
N SER A 122 15.93 -39.15 -48.23
CA SER A 122 15.78 -40.53 -47.77
C SER A 122 15.15 -41.45 -48.82
N TYR A 123 15.52 -42.73 -48.81
CA TYR A 123 14.80 -43.80 -49.49
C TYR A 123 13.79 -44.41 -48.52
N GLY A 124 12.49 -44.20 -48.77
CA GLY A 124 11.48 -44.45 -47.75
C GLY A 124 11.49 -43.41 -46.62
N LEU A 125 10.47 -43.47 -45.76
CA LEU A 125 10.26 -42.48 -44.71
C LEU A 125 11.25 -42.77 -43.55
N PRO A 126 11.98 -41.75 -43.05
CA PRO A 126 13.06 -41.98 -42.09
C PRO A 126 12.53 -42.28 -40.67
N SER A 127 12.34 -43.56 -40.37
CA SER A 127 11.79 -44.02 -39.09
C SER A 127 12.61 -43.66 -37.84
N ASP A 128 13.87 -43.24 -38.00
CA ASP A 128 14.76 -42.84 -36.91
C ASP A 128 14.41 -41.48 -36.30
N ILE A 129 13.65 -40.65 -37.02
CA ILE A 129 13.32 -39.27 -36.62
C ILE A 129 11.82 -38.95 -36.66
N GLY A 130 10.99 -39.91 -37.07
CA GLY A 130 9.54 -39.77 -37.17
C GLY A 130 8.81 -39.91 -35.83
N PHE A 131 7.59 -39.38 -35.76
CA PHE A 131 6.66 -39.59 -34.65
C PHE A 131 5.21 -39.70 -35.15
N GLY A 132 4.34 -40.33 -34.35
CA GLY A 132 2.95 -40.58 -34.71
C GLY A 132 1.99 -39.43 -34.35
N THR A 133 0.74 -39.54 -34.82
CA THR A 133 -0.32 -38.53 -34.63
C THR A 133 -0.56 -38.14 -33.17
N ASN A 134 -0.44 -39.07 -32.23
CA ASN A 134 -0.70 -38.82 -30.80
C ASN A 134 0.25 -37.76 -30.20
N ASP A 135 1.45 -37.60 -30.75
CA ASP A 135 2.45 -36.65 -30.24
C ASP A 135 2.39 -35.29 -30.95
N LEU A 136 1.61 -35.16 -32.03
CA LEU A 136 1.63 -34.00 -32.93
C LEU A 136 1.42 -32.67 -32.21
N VAL A 137 0.38 -32.55 -31.38
CA VAL A 137 0.05 -31.29 -30.69
C VAL A 137 1.16 -30.90 -29.70
N GLN A 138 1.72 -31.87 -28.99
CA GLN A 138 2.80 -31.61 -28.04
C GLN A 138 4.09 -31.20 -28.76
N ARG A 139 4.44 -31.88 -29.87
CA ARG A 139 5.61 -31.53 -30.69
C ARG A 139 5.46 -30.18 -31.37
N LEU A 140 4.25 -29.82 -31.83
CA LEU A 140 3.97 -28.48 -32.36
C LEU A 140 4.28 -27.39 -31.33
N LYS A 141 3.81 -27.56 -30.09
CA LYS A 141 4.10 -26.60 -29.01
C LYS A 141 5.60 -26.50 -28.74
N GLN A 142 6.30 -27.62 -28.66
CA GLN A 142 7.75 -27.65 -28.42
C GLN A 142 8.55 -26.98 -29.54
N GLU A 143 8.22 -27.28 -30.80
CA GLU A 143 8.89 -26.68 -31.94
C GLU A 143 8.55 -25.18 -32.09
N ASN A 144 7.33 -24.77 -31.74
CA ASN A 144 6.95 -23.37 -31.68
C ASN A 144 7.75 -22.58 -30.64
N GLU A 145 7.90 -23.13 -29.42
CA GLU A 145 8.69 -22.52 -28.35
C GLU A 145 10.17 -22.37 -28.73
N LYS A 146 10.73 -23.34 -29.44
CA LYS A 146 12.14 -23.30 -29.86
C LYS A 146 12.41 -22.35 -31.03
N ARG A 147 11.48 -22.21 -31.97
CA ARG A 147 11.77 -21.62 -33.30
C ARG A 147 11.06 -20.30 -33.58
N ASN A 148 9.95 -20.03 -32.91
CA ASN A 148 9.10 -18.88 -33.20
C ASN A 148 9.03 -17.87 -32.06
N LYS A 149 9.94 -17.99 -31.07
CA LYS A 149 9.98 -17.08 -29.93
C LYS A 149 11.20 -16.18 -30.01
N ILE A 150 11.01 -14.90 -29.74
CA ILE A 150 12.09 -13.93 -29.55
C ILE A 150 12.20 -13.61 -28.07
N LYS A 151 13.42 -13.65 -27.56
CA LYS A 151 13.79 -13.18 -26.23
C LYS A 151 14.10 -11.68 -26.26
N TYR A 152 13.45 -10.90 -25.40
CA TYR A 152 13.79 -9.49 -25.21
C TYR A 152 14.94 -9.33 -24.22
N ILE A 153 15.95 -8.53 -24.56
CA ILE A 153 17.10 -8.24 -23.71
C ILE A 153 17.36 -6.73 -23.66
N THR A 154 17.97 -6.25 -22.57
CA THR A 154 18.34 -4.84 -22.39
C THR A 154 19.84 -4.59 -22.57
N GLU A 155 20.66 -5.64 -22.50
CA GLU A 155 22.11 -5.58 -22.63
C GLU A 155 22.53 -5.94 -24.07
N ARG A 156 23.73 -5.50 -24.47
CA ARG A 156 24.25 -5.76 -25.82
C ARG A 156 24.52 -7.25 -26.00
N GLY A 157 23.77 -7.90 -26.88
CA GLY A 157 23.92 -9.30 -27.24
C GLY A 157 24.81 -9.47 -28.47
N ASN A 158 25.44 -10.64 -28.60
CA ASN A 158 26.33 -10.95 -29.72
C ASN A 158 25.60 -11.49 -30.97
N SER A 159 24.31 -11.82 -30.87
CA SER A 159 23.53 -12.40 -31.97
C SER A 159 22.10 -11.85 -32.02
N GLN A 160 21.82 -11.04 -33.04
CA GLN A 160 20.48 -10.51 -33.30
C GLN A 160 19.88 -11.22 -34.50
N LYS A 161 18.90 -12.08 -34.22
CA LYS A 161 18.28 -12.96 -35.23
C LYS A 161 16.77 -12.78 -35.21
N TYR A 162 16.30 -11.70 -35.81
CA TYR A 162 14.87 -11.43 -35.96
C TYR A 162 14.54 -10.96 -37.38
N TYR A 163 13.29 -11.13 -37.80
CA TYR A 163 12.71 -10.48 -38.97
C TYR A 163 11.92 -9.25 -38.53
N ILE A 164 11.94 -8.20 -39.35
CA ILE A 164 11.06 -7.04 -39.20
C ILE A 164 10.12 -7.00 -40.38
N THR A 165 8.82 -6.89 -40.11
CA THR A 165 7.85 -6.44 -41.11
C THR A 165 7.40 -5.02 -40.80
N ASP A 166 7.31 -4.18 -41.84
CA ASP A 166 6.83 -2.81 -41.78
C ASP A 166 5.44 -2.74 -42.42
N SER A 167 4.49 -2.11 -41.75
CA SER A 167 3.11 -2.00 -42.20
C SER A 167 2.46 -0.71 -41.67
N LEU A 168 1.36 -0.30 -42.29
CA LEU A 168 0.55 0.83 -41.84
C LEU A 168 -0.73 0.31 -41.19
N VAL A 169 -0.95 0.68 -39.92
CA VAL A 169 -2.16 0.33 -39.17
C VAL A 169 -2.82 1.62 -38.73
N GLN A 170 -4.02 1.88 -39.26
CA GLN A 170 -4.74 3.14 -39.02
C GLN A 170 -3.85 4.37 -39.26
N GLY A 171 -3.02 4.38 -40.29
CA GLY A 171 -2.13 5.52 -40.59
C GLY A 171 -0.97 5.73 -39.60
N VAL A 172 -0.75 4.81 -38.65
CA VAL A 172 0.43 4.73 -37.79
C VAL A 172 1.35 3.64 -38.34
N ARG A 173 2.67 3.84 -38.28
CA ARG A 173 3.63 2.82 -38.74
C ARG A 173 3.80 1.74 -37.68
N LYS A 174 3.67 0.47 -38.05
CA LYS A 174 3.84 -0.70 -37.18
C LYS A 174 5.03 -1.54 -37.67
N TYR A 175 6.01 -1.69 -36.80
CA TYR A 175 7.10 -2.65 -36.96
C TYR A 175 6.79 -3.91 -36.15
N THR A 176 6.77 -5.07 -36.80
CA THR A 176 6.58 -6.36 -36.12
C THR A 176 7.88 -7.14 -36.16
N PHE A 177 8.40 -7.48 -34.99
CA PHE A 177 9.60 -8.28 -34.81
C PHE A 177 9.19 -9.73 -34.54
N THR A 178 9.66 -10.67 -35.37
CA THR A 178 9.47 -12.13 -35.21
C THR A 178 10.80 -12.88 -35.26
N ALA A 179 10.84 -14.09 -34.73
CA ALA A 179 12.06 -14.92 -34.77
C ALA A 179 12.52 -15.10 -36.22
N LYS A 180 13.84 -15.06 -36.45
CA LYS A 180 14.39 -15.29 -37.77
C LYS A 180 14.35 -16.78 -38.10
N ASP A 181 13.87 -17.08 -39.29
CA ASP A 181 13.89 -18.41 -39.90
C ASP A 181 15.33 -18.80 -40.26
N ASP A 182 16.13 -19.21 -39.28
CA ASP A 182 17.45 -19.79 -39.48
C ASP A 182 17.48 -21.28 -39.10
N GLU A 183 18.43 -22.01 -39.69
CA GLU A 183 18.63 -23.46 -39.50
C GLU A 183 19.30 -23.79 -38.15
N SER A 184 19.69 -22.77 -37.37
CA SER A 184 20.35 -22.96 -36.08
C SER A 184 19.40 -22.70 -34.91
N SER A 185 19.38 -23.60 -33.92
CA SER A 185 18.58 -23.50 -32.70
C SER A 185 19.07 -22.44 -31.70
N GLN A 186 19.71 -21.37 -32.17
CA GLN A 186 20.26 -20.34 -31.29
C GLN A 186 19.16 -19.37 -30.84
N ASP A 187 19.29 -18.85 -29.63
CA ASP A 187 18.34 -17.90 -29.04
C ASP A 187 18.13 -16.68 -29.94
N HIS A 188 16.92 -16.53 -30.48
CA HIS A 188 16.51 -15.31 -31.18
C HIS A 188 16.38 -14.19 -30.16
N GLN A 189 17.30 -13.23 -30.17
CA GLN A 189 17.30 -12.12 -29.21
C GLN A 189 17.06 -10.78 -29.90
N ILE A 190 16.35 -9.88 -29.21
CA ILE A 190 16.20 -8.48 -29.62
C ILE A 190 16.48 -7.53 -28.46
N GLU A 191 17.30 -6.52 -28.76
CA GLU A 191 17.69 -5.48 -27.83
C GLU A 191 16.77 -4.26 -27.91
N THR A 192 16.71 -3.49 -26.82
CA THR A 192 16.00 -2.21 -26.78
C THR A 192 16.42 -1.26 -27.91
N ASN A 193 17.71 -1.19 -28.25
CA ASN A 193 18.21 -0.34 -29.33
C ASN A 193 17.59 -0.67 -30.69
N HIS A 194 17.22 -1.93 -30.91
CA HIS A 194 16.66 -2.39 -32.17
C HIS A 194 15.17 -2.08 -32.26
N LEU A 195 14.47 -2.15 -31.14
CA LEU A 195 13.10 -1.63 -31.02
C LEU A 195 13.04 -0.13 -31.27
N LEU A 196 14.08 0.61 -30.84
CA LEU A 196 14.20 2.06 -30.97
C LEU A 196 14.94 2.52 -32.23
N SER A 197 15.43 1.61 -33.08
CA SER A 197 16.30 1.92 -34.23
C SER A 197 15.66 2.84 -35.28
N LYS A 198 14.36 3.12 -35.15
CA LYS A 198 13.59 4.01 -36.02
C LYS A 198 12.97 5.21 -35.30
N GLY A 199 13.22 5.40 -34.00
CA GLY A 199 12.58 6.44 -33.21
C GLY A 199 13.49 6.97 -32.12
N LEU A 200 13.64 8.29 -32.15
CA LEU A 200 14.50 9.09 -31.32
C LEU A 200 13.84 9.28 -29.93
N LEU A 201 14.04 8.32 -29.02
CA LEU A 201 13.58 8.36 -27.63
C LEU A 201 14.77 8.32 -26.67
N ASP A 202 14.59 8.89 -25.48
CA ASP A 202 15.54 8.70 -24.39
C ASP A 202 15.56 7.20 -24.03
N ARG A 203 16.67 6.55 -24.41
CA ARG A 203 16.91 5.13 -24.22
C ARG A 203 16.75 4.70 -22.76
N THR A 204 17.22 5.53 -21.83
CA THR A 204 17.22 5.23 -20.39
C THR A 204 15.81 5.11 -19.83
N ILE A 205 14.86 5.91 -20.31
CA ILE A 205 13.45 5.82 -19.89
C ILE A 205 12.83 4.51 -20.39
N ILE A 206 13.05 4.19 -21.67
CA ILE A 206 12.46 2.99 -22.28
C ILE A 206 13.07 1.71 -21.69
N GLU A 207 14.37 1.67 -21.43
CA GLU A 207 15.01 0.53 -20.77
C GLU A 207 14.44 0.30 -19.37
N LYS A 208 14.25 1.35 -18.57
CA LYS A 208 13.60 1.24 -17.25
C LYS A 208 12.17 0.72 -17.35
N MET A 209 11.39 1.26 -18.28
CA MET A 209 9.99 0.86 -18.49
C MET A 209 9.89 -0.60 -18.91
N LEU A 210 10.72 -1.03 -19.87
CA LEU A 210 10.68 -2.37 -20.44
C LEU A 210 11.48 -3.39 -19.63
N TYR A 211 12.12 -2.99 -18.53
CA TYR A 211 13.00 -3.87 -17.74
C TYR A 211 12.28 -5.14 -17.27
N GLU A 212 11.00 -5.04 -16.91
CA GLU A 212 10.20 -6.19 -16.51
C GLU A 212 9.92 -7.20 -17.64
N MET A 213 10.19 -6.83 -18.90
CA MET A 213 10.15 -7.74 -20.04
C MET A 213 11.50 -8.41 -20.28
N LYS A 214 12.57 -7.99 -19.59
CA LYS A 214 13.91 -8.55 -19.76
C LYS A 214 13.87 -10.07 -19.56
N ASP A 215 14.57 -10.76 -20.44
CA ASP A 215 14.73 -12.21 -20.48
C ASP A 215 13.46 -13.02 -20.77
N LYS A 216 12.33 -12.38 -21.05
CA LYS A 216 11.10 -13.06 -21.47
C LYS A 216 11.07 -13.32 -22.96
N THR A 217 10.36 -14.38 -23.35
CA THR A 217 10.17 -14.81 -24.72
C THR A 217 8.76 -14.49 -25.23
N PHE A 218 8.69 -14.11 -26.50
CA PHE A 218 7.47 -13.61 -27.14
C PHE A 218 7.34 -14.17 -28.56
N ASN A 219 6.12 -14.45 -29.00
CA ASN A 219 5.82 -14.81 -30.38
C ASN A 219 6.12 -13.64 -31.33
N SER A 220 5.81 -12.43 -30.88
CA SER A 220 6.21 -11.20 -31.57
C SER A 220 6.33 -10.01 -30.62
N ILE A 221 7.09 -9.01 -31.05
CA ILE A 221 7.14 -7.70 -30.42
C ILE A 221 6.71 -6.68 -31.48
N ASN A 222 5.69 -5.88 -31.19
CA ASN A 222 5.20 -4.84 -32.10
C ASN A 222 5.58 -3.46 -31.56
N VAL A 223 6.09 -2.60 -32.43
CA VAL A 223 6.38 -1.19 -32.13
C VAL A 223 5.59 -0.31 -33.07
N TYR A 224 4.70 0.49 -32.52
CA TYR A 224 3.90 1.46 -33.27
C TYR A 224 4.53 2.83 -33.11
N SER A 225 4.78 3.51 -34.22
CA SER A 225 5.42 4.82 -34.27
C SER A 225 4.57 5.81 -35.07
N SER A 226 4.43 7.02 -34.52
CA SER A 226 3.80 8.13 -35.24
C SER A 226 4.59 8.44 -36.51
N ILE A 227 3.91 8.58 -37.64
CA ILE A 227 4.57 8.96 -38.91
C ILE A 227 5.06 10.41 -38.84
N ARG A 228 4.31 11.29 -38.15
CA ARG A 228 4.59 12.73 -38.09
C ARG A 228 5.80 13.04 -37.23
N SER A 229 5.84 12.47 -36.01
CA SER A 229 6.91 12.74 -35.05
C SER A 229 8.05 11.72 -35.13
N ASN A 230 7.83 10.59 -35.81
CA ASN A 230 8.76 9.45 -35.88
C ASN A 230 9.17 8.96 -34.48
N VAL A 231 8.21 8.90 -33.56
CA VAL A 231 8.42 8.43 -32.19
C VAL A 231 7.49 7.27 -31.87
N ALA A 232 7.98 6.30 -31.09
CA ALA A 232 7.16 5.20 -30.62
C ALA A 232 6.02 5.73 -29.71
N ILE A 233 4.83 5.15 -29.89
CA ILE A 233 3.62 5.48 -29.13
C ILE A 233 3.01 4.26 -28.43
N LEU A 234 3.36 3.04 -28.88
CA LEU A 234 2.89 1.79 -28.29
C LEU A 234 3.92 0.68 -28.53
N PHE A 235 4.22 -0.07 -27.47
CA PHE A 235 4.90 -1.37 -27.55
C PHE A 235 3.90 -2.47 -27.22
N GLU A 236 3.89 -3.56 -27.98
CA GLU A 236 3.13 -4.77 -27.65
C GLU A 236 4.06 -5.97 -27.63
N PHE A 237 4.09 -6.68 -26.50
CA PHE A 237 4.78 -7.95 -26.34
C PHE A 237 3.71 -9.05 -26.37
N VAL A 238 3.77 -9.90 -27.39
CA VAL A 238 2.73 -10.88 -27.68
C VAL A 238 3.25 -12.28 -27.38
N SER A 239 2.61 -12.96 -26.44
CA SER A 239 2.77 -14.39 -26.17
C SER A 239 1.53 -15.15 -26.67
N GLU A 240 1.43 -16.45 -26.40
CA GLU A 240 0.31 -17.27 -26.90
C GLU A 240 -1.06 -16.83 -26.35
N THR A 241 -1.10 -16.51 -25.05
CA THR A 241 -2.35 -16.21 -24.34
C THR A 241 -2.38 -14.83 -23.72
N ILE A 242 -1.26 -14.10 -23.75
CA ILE A 242 -1.11 -12.80 -23.08
C ILE A 242 -0.52 -11.79 -24.06
N LYS A 243 -1.07 -10.57 -24.01
CA LYS A 243 -0.48 -9.39 -24.64
C LYS A 243 -0.17 -8.36 -23.56
N VAL A 244 1.09 -7.96 -23.46
CA VAL A 244 1.53 -6.86 -22.59
C VAL A 244 1.76 -5.62 -23.45
N ARG A 245 1.07 -4.52 -23.11
CA ARG A 245 1.11 -3.26 -23.85
C ARG A 245 1.72 -2.17 -23.00
N PHE A 246 2.59 -1.35 -23.60
CA PHE A 246 3.09 -0.12 -23.02
C PHE A 246 2.65 1.04 -23.90
N GLU A 247 1.64 1.77 -23.44
CA GLU A 247 1.04 2.89 -24.16
C GLU A 247 1.64 4.21 -23.71
N ARG A 248 2.14 5.00 -24.65
CA ARG A 248 2.59 6.36 -24.37
C ARG A 248 1.44 7.24 -23.96
N LYS A 249 1.63 8.09 -22.95
CA LYS A 249 0.60 9.00 -22.45
C LYS A 249 0.93 10.47 -22.63
N ASP A 250 2.16 10.81 -22.96
CA ASP A 250 2.66 12.19 -23.01
C ASP A 250 3.57 12.45 -24.23
N ASN A 251 3.65 13.71 -24.66
CA ASN A 251 4.42 14.15 -25.82
C ASN A 251 5.94 14.12 -25.58
N ASP A 252 6.37 14.25 -24.34
CA ASP A 252 7.76 14.20 -23.91
C ASP A 252 8.29 12.79 -23.66
N GLY A 253 7.41 11.77 -23.59
CA GLY A 253 7.79 10.36 -23.57
C GLY A 253 8.26 9.84 -22.21
N TYR A 254 7.96 10.57 -21.13
CA TYR A 254 8.31 10.20 -19.76
C TYR A 254 7.26 9.31 -19.11
N TYR A 255 6.00 9.37 -19.56
CA TYR A 255 4.89 8.64 -18.98
C TYR A 255 4.30 7.59 -19.92
N TRP A 256 4.38 6.34 -19.47
CA TRP A 256 3.86 5.18 -20.17
C TRP A 256 2.97 4.37 -19.24
N MET A 257 1.88 3.85 -19.78
CA MET A 257 0.94 3.02 -19.06
C MET A 257 1.04 1.58 -19.52
N LYS A 258 1.28 0.68 -18.57
CA LYS A 258 1.29 -0.76 -18.81
C LYS A 258 -0.13 -1.32 -18.72
N ASN A 259 -0.54 -2.07 -19.73
CA ASN A 259 -1.78 -2.84 -19.75
C ASN A 259 -1.48 -4.30 -20.05
N ILE A 260 -2.14 -5.24 -19.37
CA ILE A 260 -2.06 -6.68 -19.64
C ILE A 260 -3.46 -7.14 -20.03
N SER A 261 -3.58 -7.88 -21.14
CA SER A 261 -4.84 -8.49 -21.56
C SER A 261 -4.63 -9.93 -21.97
N THR A 262 -5.70 -10.73 -21.88
CA THR A 262 -5.75 -12.01 -22.59
C THR A 262 -5.65 -11.74 -24.10
N TYR A 263 -5.05 -12.68 -24.80
CA TYR A 263 -4.80 -12.56 -26.22
C TYR A 263 -5.35 -13.78 -26.95
N ASP A 264 -6.22 -13.51 -27.92
CA ASP A 264 -6.65 -14.48 -28.94
C ASP A 264 -6.39 -13.86 -30.30
N TYR A 265 -5.53 -14.49 -31.09
CA TYR A 265 -5.19 -14.06 -32.44
C TYR A 265 -6.43 -13.93 -33.35
N ARG A 266 -7.49 -14.71 -33.10
CA ARG A 266 -8.72 -14.72 -33.92
C ARG A 266 -9.61 -13.49 -33.70
N TYR A 267 -9.56 -12.91 -32.50
CA TYR A 267 -10.49 -11.85 -32.07
C TYR A 267 -9.80 -10.56 -31.64
N ASP A 268 -8.51 -10.40 -31.92
CA ASP A 268 -7.76 -9.19 -31.61
C ASP A 268 -8.33 -8.00 -32.40
N GLN A 269 -9.26 -7.25 -31.79
CA GLN A 269 -9.98 -6.12 -32.41
C GLN A 269 -9.07 -4.92 -32.77
N GLY A 270 -7.76 -5.06 -32.61
CA GLY A 270 -6.78 -4.01 -32.85
C GLY A 270 -6.82 -2.95 -31.74
N THR A 271 -5.65 -2.41 -31.40
CA THR A 271 -5.56 -1.23 -30.56
C THR A 271 -5.95 0.00 -31.40
N ASP A 272 -6.77 0.91 -30.87
CA ASP A 272 -7.04 2.22 -31.50
C ASP A 272 -5.81 3.13 -31.37
N VAL A 273 -4.82 2.86 -32.22
CA VAL A 273 -3.53 3.55 -32.24
C VAL A 273 -3.66 4.99 -32.68
N LYS A 274 -4.67 5.33 -33.50
CA LYS A 274 -4.99 6.73 -33.85
C LYS A 274 -5.43 7.52 -32.64
N LYS A 275 -6.29 6.94 -31.79
CA LYS A 275 -6.69 7.60 -30.54
C LYS A 275 -5.48 7.87 -29.66
N ILE A 276 -4.61 6.87 -29.47
CA ILE A 276 -3.35 7.04 -28.71
C ILE A 276 -2.51 8.17 -29.32
N GLU A 277 -2.29 8.16 -30.64
CA GLU A 277 -1.52 9.18 -31.37
C GLU A 277 -2.10 10.60 -31.13
N SER A 278 -3.42 10.75 -31.23
CA SER A 278 -4.10 12.05 -31.05
C SER A 278 -4.11 12.57 -29.61
N GLU A 279 -4.01 11.67 -28.63
CA GLU A 279 -4.07 12.02 -27.20
C GLU A 279 -2.71 12.38 -26.62
N TYR A 280 -1.63 11.65 -26.96
CA TYR A 280 -0.31 11.88 -26.35
C TYR A 280 0.27 13.25 -26.74
N GLU A 281 0.03 13.72 -27.98
CA GLU A 281 0.54 15.01 -28.48
C GLU A 281 0.01 16.22 -27.68
N LYS A 282 -1.14 16.07 -27.01
CA LYS A 282 -1.81 17.13 -26.24
C LYS A 282 -1.38 17.16 -24.76
N ARG A 283 -0.48 16.26 -24.35
CA ARG A 283 -0.10 16.02 -22.96
C ARG A 283 1.39 16.22 -22.74
N ILE A 284 1.77 16.76 -21.59
CA ILE A 284 3.18 16.83 -21.15
C ILE A 284 3.31 16.31 -19.72
N THR A 285 4.53 16.00 -19.32
CA THR A 285 4.82 15.48 -17.99
C THR A 285 5.73 16.39 -17.18
N TYR A 286 5.30 16.76 -15.98
CA TYR A 286 6.13 17.40 -14.97
C TYR A 286 6.76 16.32 -14.09
N GLN A 287 8.08 16.16 -14.18
CA GLN A 287 8.83 15.33 -13.24
C GLN A 287 9.30 16.19 -12.06
N LEU A 288 8.60 16.08 -10.94
CA LEU A 288 8.82 16.94 -9.78
C LEU A 288 10.16 16.72 -9.12
N ASP A 289 10.71 15.49 -9.18
CA ASP A 289 12.03 15.13 -8.63
C ASP A 289 13.22 15.58 -9.50
N LYS A 290 12.96 16.27 -10.61
CA LYS A 290 14.01 16.79 -11.50
C LYS A 290 14.23 18.27 -11.25
N ASN A 291 15.33 18.58 -10.58
CA ASN A 291 15.79 19.96 -10.30
C ASN A 291 16.52 20.62 -11.48
N SER A 292 16.69 19.88 -12.58
CA SER A 292 17.28 20.37 -13.82
C SER A 292 16.22 20.44 -14.91
N ASN A 293 16.49 21.27 -15.92
CA ASN A 293 15.65 21.34 -17.11
C ASN A 293 15.35 19.94 -17.66
N ILE A 294 14.06 19.66 -17.86
CA ILE A 294 13.60 18.39 -18.42
C ILE A 294 13.76 18.51 -19.93
N ASN A 295 14.78 17.83 -20.46
CA ASN A 295 14.96 17.63 -21.88
C ASN A 295 14.28 16.31 -22.23
N SER A 296 13.11 16.32 -22.87
CA SER A 296 12.84 15.19 -23.77
C SER A 296 13.82 15.34 -24.93
N GLY A 297 14.38 14.23 -25.44
CA GLY A 297 15.56 14.23 -26.33
C GLY A 297 15.53 15.13 -27.58
N TYR A 298 14.46 15.88 -27.84
CA TYR A 298 14.29 16.75 -29.01
C TYR A 298 13.72 18.15 -28.70
N LYS A 299 13.17 18.42 -27.50
CA LYS A 299 12.67 19.76 -27.11
C LYS A 299 12.78 19.98 -25.60
N LYS A 300 13.30 21.14 -25.18
CA LYS A 300 13.12 21.65 -23.81
C LYS A 300 11.65 22.08 -23.66
N ILE A 301 10.78 21.15 -23.29
CA ILE A 301 9.34 21.39 -23.18
C ILE A 301 9.01 22.08 -21.85
N ILE A 302 9.80 21.79 -20.81
CA ILE A 302 9.68 22.38 -19.48
C ILE A 302 10.98 23.10 -19.12
N GLU A 303 10.83 24.34 -18.68
CA GLU A 303 11.88 25.11 -18.03
C GLU A 303 11.80 24.91 -16.52
N VAL A 304 12.90 24.47 -15.92
CA VAL A 304 13.04 24.36 -14.48
C VAL A 304 14.00 25.46 -14.04
N THR A 305 13.50 26.35 -13.19
CA THR A 305 14.26 27.48 -12.63
C THR A 305 14.29 27.37 -11.12
N GLU A 306 15.47 27.46 -10.53
CA GLU A 306 15.61 27.77 -9.10
C GLU A 306 15.11 29.20 -8.90
N VAL A 307 13.96 29.35 -8.23
CA VAL A 307 13.33 30.66 -8.05
C VAL A 307 13.60 31.26 -6.68
N LEU A 308 13.96 30.42 -5.70
CA LEU A 308 14.24 30.83 -4.34
C LEU A 308 15.17 29.82 -3.70
N LYS A 309 16.26 30.30 -3.11
CA LYS A 309 17.17 29.52 -2.29
C LYS A 309 17.40 30.26 -0.98
N THR A 310 17.01 29.64 0.12
CA THR A 310 17.29 30.12 1.47
C THR A 310 18.44 29.31 2.05
N ASN A 311 18.79 29.54 3.32
CA ASN A 311 19.74 28.67 4.02
C ASN A 311 19.15 27.27 4.29
N SER A 312 17.83 27.15 4.39
CA SER A 312 17.13 25.93 4.83
C SER A 312 16.46 25.15 3.71
N PHE A 313 15.97 25.80 2.65
CA PHE A 313 15.25 25.15 1.57
C PHE A 313 15.48 25.82 0.21
N THR A 314 15.16 25.09 -0.85
CA THR A 314 15.19 25.56 -2.25
C THR A 314 13.82 25.31 -2.89
N ALA A 315 13.35 26.25 -3.70
CA ALA A 315 12.15 26.12 -4.51
C ALA A 315 12.51 26.09 -6.00
N TYR A 316 12.01 25.07 -6.70
CA TYR A 316 12.16 24.90 -8.14
C TYR A 316 10.82 25.12 -8.82
N THR A 317 10.76 26.05 -9.78
CA THR A 317 9.56 26.28 -10.60
C THR A 317 9.73 25.66 -11.97
N HIS A 318 8.78 24.81 -12.32
CA HIS A 318 8.62 24.17 -13.61
C HIS A 318 7.59 24.95 -14.43
N ARG A 319 7.96 25.42 -15.61
CA ARG A 319 7.10 26.16 -16.54
C ARG A 319 7.10 25.52 -17.92
N PRO A 320 5.95 25.37 -18.60
CA PRO A 320 5.92 24.90 -19.97
C PRO A 320 6.43 26.01 -20.89
N LYS A 321 7.34 25.71 -21.82
CA LYS A 321 7.89 26.73 -22.72
C LYS A 321 6.90 27.23 -23.79
N ASN A 322 5.98 26.38 -24.22
CA ASN A 322 4.97 26.69 -25.24
C ASN A 322 3.57 26.44 -24.65
N LEU A 323 2.89 27.52 -24.25
CA LEU A 323 1.57 27.46 -23.59
C LEU A 323 0.42 27.16 -24.57
N GLU A 324 0.59 27.40 -25.87
CA GLU A 324 -0.53 27.53 -26.82
C GLU A 324 -1.20 26.20 -27.24
N SER A 325 -0.71 25.03 -26.82
CA SER A 325 -1.24 23.74 -27.32
C SER A 325 -1.44 22.62 -26.27
N ILE A 326 -1.23 22.88 -24.98
CA ILE A 326 -1.20 21.82 -23.95
C ILE A 326 -2.52 21.81 -23.19
N ALA A 327 -3.38 20.84 -23.50
CA ALA A 327 -4.70 20.72 -22.89
C ALA A 327 -4.68 20.00 -21.54
N LEU A 328 -3.71 19.10 -21.30
CA LEU A 328 -3.66 18.22 -20.13
C LEU A 328 -2.22 17.97 -19.69
N THR A 329 -1.98 17.85 -18.38
CA THR A 329 -0.65 17.61 -17.80
C THR A 329 -0.66 16.38 -16.91
N TYR A 330 0.43 15.61 -16.94
CA TYR A 330 0.74 14.60 -15.95
C TYR A 330 1.79 15.13 -14.99
N VAL A 331 1.70 14.71 -13.74
CA VAL A 331 2.70 15.05 -12.72
C VAL A 331 3.24 13.76 -12.14
N LEU A 332 4.54 13.56 -12.30
CA LEU A 332 5.27 12.40 -11.81
C LEU A 332 6.21 12.81 -10.67
N TYR A 333 6.39 11.91 -9.72
CA TYR A 333 7.46 11.95 -8.73
C TYR A 333 8.14 10.58 -8.70
N ASN A 334 9.46 10.55 -8.90
CA ASN A 334 10.24 9.33 -9.06
C ASN A 334 9.65 8.39 -10.14
N ASP A 335 9.39 8.95 -11.33
CA ASP A 335 8.82 8.25 -12.50
C ASP A 335 7.42 7.63 -12.27
N LYS A 336 6.72 7.98 -11.17
CA LYS A 336 5.37 7.50 -10.85
C LYS A 336 4.36 8.64 -10.80
N ALA A 337 3.18 8.40 -11.35
CA ALA A 337 2.09 9.36 -11.30
C ALA A 337 1.68 9.65 -9.85
N ILE A 338 1.51 10.94 -9.53
CA ILE A 338 1.05 11.34 -8.22
C ILE A 338 -0.49 11.38 -8.16
N THR A 339 -1.02 11.01 -7.01
CA THR A 339 -2.46 11.04 -6.69
C THR A 339 -2.72 12.06 -5.60
N ILE A 340 -3.75 12.89 -5.77
CA ILE A 340 -4.26 13.74 -4.70
C ILE A 340 -5.26 12.94 -3.89
N VAL A 341 -4.98 12.78 -2.60
CA VAL A 341 -5.90 12.23 -1.61
C VAL A 341 -6.84 13.36 -1.18
N ALA A 342 -8.13 13.04 -1.05
CA ALA A 342 -9.09 14.00 -0.54
C ALA A 342 -8.68 14.46 0.86
N ASN A 343 -9.04 15.70 1.20
CA ASN A 343 -8.92 16.20 2.56
C ASN A 343 -10.33 16.57 3.04
N GLU A 344 -10.94 15.72 3.86
CA GLU A 344 -12.31 15.92 4.35
C GLU A 344 -12.45 17.16 5.27
N ASN A 345 -11.34 17.70 5.79
CA ASN A 345 -11.34 18.95 6.56
C ASN A 345 -11.51 20.21 5.68
N ILE A 346 -11.53 20.05 4.34
CA ILE A 346 -11.90 21.12 3.42
C ILE A 346 -13.42 21.13 3.29
N THR A 347 -14.05 22.09 3.98
CA THR A 347 -15.50 22.17 4.21
C THR A 347 -16.34 22.56 2.98
N SER A 348 -15.73 23.05 1.89
CA SER A 348 -16.48 23.49 0.70
C SER A 348 -16.41 22.47 -0.45
N SER A 349 -17.56 22.14 -1.05
CA SER A 349 -17.70 21.34 -2.28
C SER A 349 -17.06 21.99 -3.52
N GLN A 350 -16.96 23.32 -3.57
CA GLN A 350 -16.14 24.06 -4.54
C GLN A 350 -14.63 24.00 -4.24
N GLY A 351 -14.26 23.37 -3.11
CA GLY A 351 -12.93 23.37 -2.52
C GLY A 351 -12.15 22.06 -2.70
N LYS A 352 -12.78 21.01 -3.19
CA LYS A 352 -12.10 19.76 -3.47
C LYS A 352 -11.68 19.78 -4.92
N LEU A 353 -10.37 19.77 -5.17
CA LEU A 353 -9.85 19.29 -6.46
C LEU A 353 -10.12 17.78 -6.48
N GLU A 354 -11.37 17.37 -6.72
CA GLU A 354 -11.78 15.97 -6.88
C GLU A 354 -11.17 15.45 -8.19
N GLN A 355 -9.89 15.11 -8.15
CA GLN A 355 -9.22 14.51 -9.28
C GLN A 355 -8.45 13.29 -8.81
N LYS A 356 -9.02 12.12 -9.11
CA LYS A 356 -8.40 10.81 -8.83
C LYS A 356 -7.05 10.57 -9.52
N ASN A 357 -6.57 11.49 -10.33
CA ASN A 357 -5.22 11.60 -10.88
C ASN A 357 -5.04 13.08 -11.25
N ILE A 358 -3.88 13.70 -11.00
CA ILE A 358 -3.62 15.06 -11.48
C ILE A 358 -3.56 15.03 -13.01
N GLN A 359 -4.72 15.15 -13.65
CA GLN A 359 -4.91 15.49 -15.05
C GLN A 359 -5.49 16.88 -15.06
N ILE A 360 -4.61 17.86 -14.89
CA ILE A 360 -5.06 19.23 -14.73
C ILE A 360 -4.73 20.00 -16.00
N SER A 361 -5.76 20.61 -16.56
CA SER A 361 -5.69 21.50 -17.70
C SER A 361 -5.28 22.91 -17.28
N ASN A 362 -4.55 23.61 -18.16
CA ASN A 362 -4.29 25.06 -18.11
C ASN A 362 -3.43 25.56 -16.93
N PHE A 363 -2.39 24.83 -16.52
CA PHE A 363 -1.44 25.36 -15.55
C PHE A 363 -0.42 26.30 -16.16
N LYS A 364 -0.12 27.38 -15.42
CA LYS A 364 0.93 28.32 -15.77
C LYS A 364 2.29 27.86 -15.27
N GLU A 365 2.34 27.34 -14.04
CA GLU A 365 3.57 26.87 -13.40
C GLU A 365 3.28 25.88 -12.26
N ILE A 366 4.25 25.00 -12.00
CA ILE A 366 4.29 24.14 -10.82
C ILE A 366 5.59 24.41 -10.10
N SER A 367 5.54 24.79 -8.82
CA SER A 367 6.73 24.95 -7.98
C SER A 367 6.81 23.83 -6.95
N THR A 368 8.01 23.31 -6.74
CA THR A 368 8.28 22.28 -5.72
C THR A 368 9.29 22.82 -4.73
N TYR A 369 9.16 22.41 -3.46
CA TYR A 369 10.01 22.88 -2.38
C TYR A 369 10.72 21.69 -1.74
N VAL A 370 12.04 21.81 -1.59
CA VAL A 370 12.95 20.80 -1.01
C VAL A 370 13.75 21.42 0.13
N LEU A 371 14.08 20.64 1.15
CA LEU A 371 15.06 21.08 2.15
C LEU A 371 16.48 20.98 1.57
N ASN A 372 17.34 21.93 1.92
CA ASN A 372 18.70 22.01 1.36
C ASN A 372 19.62 20.86 1.79
N ASP A 373 19.35 20.26 2.95
CA ASP A 373 20.06 19.06 3.42
C ASP A 373 19.71 17.81 2.60
N ARG A 374 18.64 17.86 1.79
CA ARG A 374 18.12 16.77 0.96
C ARG A 374 17.51 17.31 -0.34
N ALA A 375 18.36 17.71 -1.29
CA ALA A 375 17.93 18.35 -2.53
C ALA A 375 16.92 17.58 -3.40
N ASN A 376 16.75 16.26 -3.22
CA ASN A 376 15.82 15.43 -4.00
C ASN A 376 14.52 15.04 -3.24
N GLU A 377 14.35 15.53 -2.00
CA GLU A 377 13.17 15.25 -1.18
C GLU A 377 12.17 16.40 -1.30
N HIS A 378 11.31 16.34 -2.33
CA HIS A 378 10.24 17.31 -2.52
C HIS A 378 9.11 17.02 -1.55
N LEU A 379 8.70 18.04 -0.79
CA LEU A 379 7.78 17.90 0.34
C LEU A 379 6.51 18.74 0.15
N LEU A 380 6.61 19.87 -0.55
CA LEU A 380 5.50 20.76 -0.84
C LEU A 380 5.46 21.07 -2.34
N ILE A 381 4.26 21.09 -2.91
CA ILE A 381 4.00 21.55 -4.28
C ILE A 381 3.09 22.76 -4.21
N LYS A 382 3.44 23.82 -4.94
CA LYS A 382 2.57 24.94 -5.27
C LYS A 382 2.20 24.82 -6.74
N ILE A 383 0.92 24.77 -7.06
CA ILE A 383 0.45 24.79 -8.44
C ILE A 383 -0.27 26.09 -8.72
N THR A 384 0.04 26.76 -9.83
CA THR A 384 -0.61 28.01 -10.23
C THR A 384 -1.50 27.82 -11.45
N LYS A 385 -2.81 28.01 -11.26
CA LYS A 385 -3.85 27.95 -12.30
C LYS A 385 -4.69 29.21 -12.29
N ASP A 386 -4.89 29.86 -13.43
CA ASP A 386 -5.77 31.03 -13.55
C ASP A 386 -5.48 32.14 -12.50
N ARG A 387 -4.19 32.35 -12.17
CA ARG A 387 -3.68 33.25 -11.11
C ARG A 387 -4.01 32.85 -9.67
N VAL A 388 -4.41 31.60 -9.46
CA VAL A 388 -4.69 31.00 -8.16
C VAL A 388 -3.61 29.98 -7.82
N ASN A 389 -3.16 30.00 -6.56
CA ASN A 389 -2.15 29.09 -6.05
C ASN A 389 -2.76 28.01 -5.16
N TYR A 390 -2.45 26.75 -5.48
CA TYR A 390 -2.87 25.57 -4.75
C TYR A 390 -1.67 24.93 -4.09
N TYR A 391 -1.71 24.67 -2.79
CA TYR A 391 -0.61 24.07 -2.05
C TYR A 391 -0.94 22.63 -1.66
N PHE A 392 -0.02 21.71 -1.96
CA PHE A 392 -0.15 20.29 -1.66
C PHE A 392 1.06 19.80 -0.88
N SER A 393 0.81 19.18 0.27
CA SER A 393 1.83 18.51 1.06
C SER A 393 1.95 17.04 0.69
N ARG A 394 3.17 16.52 0.77
CA ARG A 394 3.45 15.12 0.54
C ARG A 394 2.82 14.27 1.64
N PHE A 395 2.03 13.28 1.23
CA PHE A 395 1.25 12.39 2.11
C PHE A 395 1.74 10.94 2.09
N SER A 396 2.83 10.65 1.38
CA SER A 396 3.48 9.34 1.45
C SER A 396 4.99 9.43 1.29
N LYS A 397 5.69 8.52 1.98
CA LYS A 397 7.15 8.35 1.83
C LYS A 397 7.56 8.03 0.40
N ALA A 398 6.74 7.29 -0.37
CA ALA A 398 6.99 7.04 -1.78
C ALA A 398 6.87 8.31 -2.66
N GLY A 399 6.21 9.36 -2.16
CA GLY A 399 5.95 10.60 -2.89
C GLY A 399 4.88 10.48 -3.98
N THR A 400 4.12 9.39 -3.97
CA THR A 400 3.01 9.17 -4.91
C THR A 400 1.67 9.69 -4.40
N LYS A 401 1.54 9.96 -3.09
CA LYS A 401 0.31 10.52 -2.51
C LYS A 401 0.59 11.91 -1.97
N TRP A 402 -0.28 12.83 -2.31
CA TRP A 402 -0.23 14.23 -1.88
C TRP A 402 -1.62 14.63 -1.42
N ARG A 403 -1.72 15.62 -0.54
CA ARG A 403 -3.01 16.17 -0.11
C ARG A 403 -2.92 17.68 -0.09
N GLN A 404 -4.06 18.35 -0.24
CA GLN A 404 -4.09 19.80 -0.11
C GLN A 404 -3.80 20.20 1.35
N VAL A 405 -2.95 21.22 1.52
CA VAL A 405 -2.56 21.76 2.84
C VAL A 405 -3.81 22.28 3.56
N CYS A 406 -4.00 21.87 4.82
CA CYS A 406 -5.11 22.31 5.68
C CYS A 406 -4.62 23.14 6.88
N LEU A 407 -5.58 23.69 7.64
CA LEU A 407 -5.30 24.68 8.68
C LEU A 407 -4.66 24.02 9.90
N GLU A 408 -5.07 22.79 10.20
CA GLU A 408 -4.48 21.96 11.24
C GLU A 408 -3.00 21.69 10.96
N GLU A 409 -2.66 21.34 9.71
CA GLU A 409 -1.26 21.10 9.32
C GLU A 409 -0.38 22.36 9.48
N LEU A 410 -0.92 23.54 9.19
CA LEU A 410 -0.22 24.81 9.45
C LEU A 410 -0.04 25.05 10.96
N ARG A 411 -1.08 24.83 11.77
CA ARG A 411 -1.01 24.99 13.24
C ARG A 411 -0.01 24.02 13.87
N ASP A 412 -0.05 22.75 13.47
CA ASP A 412 0.82 21.69 14.00
C ASP A 412 2.30 21.91 13.60
N SER A 413 2.54 22.62 12.50
CA SER A 413 3.88 23.08 12.10
C SER A 413 4.38 24.31 12.89
N GLY A 414 3.57 24.86 13.81
CA GLY A 414 3.93 26.06 14.59
C GLY A 414 3.87 27.36 13.79
N ILE A 415 3.01 27.41 12.76
CA ILE A 415 2.68 28.63 12.02
C ILE A 415 1.49 29.31 12.70
N ASP A 416 1.60 30.61 12.95
CA ASP A 416 0.47 31.39 13.47
C ASP A 416 -0.60 31.53 12.38
N THR A 417 -1.76 30.94 12.66
CA THR A 417 -2.93 30.94 11.76
C THR A 417 -4.03 31.90 12.21
N SER A 418 -3.76 32.77 13.19
CA SER A 418 -4.72 33.76 13.71
C SER A 418 -5.29 34.68 12.63
N SER A 419 -4.55 34.90 11.54
CA SER A 419 -4.97 35.69 10.37
C SER A 419 -5.85 34.92 9.37
N VAL A 420 -5.92 33.58 9.51
CA VAL A 420 -6.58 32.63 8.60
C VAL A 420 -7.66 31.85 9.35
N ASN A 421 -8.90 32.36 9.35
CA ASN A 421 -10.00 31.75 10.10
C ASN A 421 -10.59 30.50 9.41
N GLN A 422 -10.47 30.38 8.08
CA GLN A 422 -10.88 29.23 7.27
C GLN A 422 -10.03 29.17 6.00
N LEU A 423 -9.53 27.99 5.62
CA LEU A 423 -8.90 27.79 4.32
C LEU A 423 -9.96 27.47 3.27
N HIS A 424 -10.22 28.43 2.39
CA HIS A 424 -10.88 28.16 1.12
C HIS A 424 -9.83 27.87 0.05
N VAL A 425 -10.24 27.22 -1.05
CA VAL A 425 -9.36 26.89 -2.19
C VAL A 425 -8.61 28.09 -2.78
N PHE A 426 -9.10 29.31 -2.52
CA PHE A 426 -8.61 30.56 -3.09
C PHE A 426 -8.08 31.52 -2.02
N ASP A 427 -7.38 31.01 -1.01
CA ASP A 427 -6.98 31.87 0.09
C ASP A 427 -5.70 32.65 -0.23
N LYS A 428 -5.86 33.88 -0.75
CA LYS A 428 -4.78 34.88 -0.85
C LYS A 428 -4.07 35.08 0.50
N LYS A 429 -4.75 34.82 1.63
CA LYS A 429 -4.12 34.86 2.96
C LYS A 429 -3.14 33.72 3.16
N LEU A 430 -3.45 32.50 2.72
CA LEU A 430 -2.48 31.39 2.71
C LEU A 430 -1.26 31.75 1.86
N GLU A 431 -1.49 32.37 0.70
CA GLU A 431 -0.39 32.85 -0.13
C GLU A 431 0.46 33.89 0.61
N SER A 432 -0.16 34.89 1.27
CA SER A 432 0.59 35.86 2.07
C SER A 432 1.33 35.23 3.25
N LEU A 433 0.75 34.20 3.86
CA LEU A 433 1.33 33.50 5.01
C LEU A 433 2.59 32.73 4.62
N LEU A 434 2.63 32.16 3.40
CA LEU A 434 3.76 31.39 2.89
C LEU A 434 4.75 32.22 2.06
N ASN A 435 4.31 33.31 1.41
CA ASN A 435 5.16 34.12 0.50
C ASN A 435 5.50 35.54 1.02
N GLY A 436 5.01 35.98 2.19
CA GLY A 436 5.38 37.27 2.78
C GLY A 436 6.82 37.31 3.33
N ASP A 437 7.27 38.44 3.87
CA ASP A 437 8.63 38.61 4.43
C ASP A 437 8.95 37.61 5.56
N SER A 438 7.95 37.22 6.35
CA SER A 438 8.03 36.12 7.33
C SER A 438 7.75 34.72 6.72
N GLY A 439 7.23 34.68 5.50
CA GLY A 439 6.73 33.50 4.80
C GLY A 439 7.81 32.46 4.52
N HIS A 440 9.06 32.88 4.30
CA HIS A 440 10.18 31.94 4.16
C HIS A 440 10.36 31.08 5.41
N GLY A 441 10.22 31.65 6.61
CA GLY A 441 10.28 30.88 7.86
C GLY A 441 9.08 29.94 8.03
N ASN A 442 7.90 30.32 7.54
CA ASN A 442 6.71 29.47 7.58
C ASN A 442 6.80 28.29 6.61
N VAL A 443 7.35 28.49 5.41
CA VAL A 443 7.61 27.39 4.46
C VAL A 443 8.59 26.40 5.06
N GLU A 444 9.68 26.87 5.67
CA GLU A 444 10.64 25.99 6.35
C GLU A 444 9.99 25.14 7.45
N LYS A 445 9.21 25.76 8.34
CA LYS A 445 8.45 25.05 9.39
C LYS A 445 7.54 23.97 8.81
N LEU A 446 6.80 24.31 7.75
CA LEU A 446 5.90 23.38 7.09
C LEU A 446 6.66 22.22 6.44
N LEU A 447 7.79 22.47 5.78
CA LEU A 447 8.62 21.41 5.17
C LEU A 447 9.16 20.45 6.23
N ILE A 448 9.67 20.97 7.36
CA ILE A 448 10.14 20.14 8.48
C ILE A 448 8.99 19.29 9.04
N PHE A 449 7.81 19.88 9.22
CA PHE A 449 6.63 19.15 9.69
C PHE A 449 6.21 18.04 8.72
N ILE A 450 6.12 18.31 7.41
CA ILE A 450 5.77 17.30 6.40
C ILE A 450 6.76 16.14 6.43
N ARG A 451 8.07 16.44 6.54
CA ARG A 451 9.12 15.42 6.65
C ARG A 451 8.99 14.59 7.92
N PHE A 452 8.67 15.23 9.04
CA PHE A 452 8.36 14.57 10.32
C PHE A 452 7.17 13.61 10.18
N GLU A 453 6.09 14.03 9.52
CA GLU A 453 4.90 13.20 9.32
C GLU A 453 5.19 11.95 8.48
N ILE A 454 5.93 12.07 7.37
CA ILE A 454 6.17 10.94 6.44
C ILE A 454 7.34 10.03 6.84
N ASN A 455 8.29 10.52 7.65
CA ASN A 455 9.50 9.80 8.05
C ASN A 455 9.58 9.60 9.58
N SER A 456 8.49 9.24 10.26
CA SER A 456 8.47 8.99 11.71
C SER A 456 8.16 7.55 12.11
N ILE A 457 8.83 7.10 13.19
CA ILE A 457 8.47 5.94 13.99
C ILE A 457 7.41 6.41 15.00
N VAL A 458 6.27 5.71 15.09
CA VAL A 458 5.24 6.02 16.09
C VAL A 458 5.55 5.30 17.39
N VAL A 459 5.55 6.07 18.47
CA VAL A 459 5.75 5.58 19.83
C VAL A 459 4.50 5.91 20.66
N LEU A 460 3.85 4.88 21.18
CA LEU A 460 2.69 4.99 22.06
C LEU A 460 3.16 5.06 23.51
N LEU A 461 3.10 6.25 24.11
CA LEU A 461 3.67 6.52 25.45
C LEU A 461 2.92 5.85 26.60
N ASN A 462 1.67 5.44 26.40
CA ASN A 462 0.84 4.77 27.43
C ASN A 462 1.00 3.25 27.44
N LYS A 463 1.69 2.66 26.45
CA LYS A 463 1.82 1.20 26.32
C LYS A 463 2.96 0.69 27.22
N LYS A 464 2.66 -0.35 27.99
CA LYS A 464 3.59 -1.08 28.86
C LYS A 464 3.99 -2.47 28.34
N ILE A 465 3.38 -2.86 27.22
CA ILE A 465 3.59 -4.12 26.52
C ILE A 465 3.81 -3.81 25.04
N MET A 466 4.34 -4.79 24.31
CA MET A 466 4.52 -4.71 22.86
C MET A 466 3.24 -4.24 22.15
N TYR A 467 3.41 -3.39 21.15
CA TYR A 467 2.32 -2.92 20.29
C TYR A 467 2.75 -2.93 18.82
N CYS A 468 1.76 -3.08 17.94
CA CYS A 468 1.98 -3.27 16.52
C CYS A 468 0.94 -2.49 15.68
N LYS A 469 0.86 -2.81 14.39
CA LYS A 469 0.00 -2.13 13.42
C LYS A 469 -1.42 -1.84 13.91
N PRO A 470 -2.20 -2.79 14.47
CA PRO A 470 -3.56 -2.51 14.92
C PRO A 470 -3.63 -1.44 16.02
N ASP A 471 -2.71 -1.47 17.00
CA ASP A 471 -2.65 -0.47 18.07
C ASP A 471 -2.37 0.93 17.51
N ILE A 472 -1.42 1.02 16.57
CA ILE A 472 -1.04 2.28 15.94
C ILE A 472 -2.17 2.78 15.05
N GLN A 473 -2.84 1.89 14.31
CA GLN A 473 -4.00 2.25 13.47
C GLN A 473 -5.19 2.77 14.29
N GLU A 474 -5.39 2.25 15.50
CA GLU A 474 -6.42 2.75 16.41
C GLU A 474 -6.14 4.20 16.85
N VAL A 475 -4.86 4.51 17.12
CA VAL A 475 -4.41 5.80 17.64
C VAL A 475 -4.25 6.85 16.54
N VAL A 476 -3.66 6.47 15.41
CA VAL A 476 -3.45 7.33 14.24
C VAL A 476 -4.74 7.47 13.42
N GLY A 477 -5.67 6.51 13.57
CA GLY A 477 -7.05 6.59 13.09
C GLY A 477 -7.21 6.33 11.59
N THR A 478 -7.40 5.06 11.19
CA THR A 478 -7.91 4.73 9.84
C THR A 478 -9.42 4.54 9.78
N ASN A 479 -10.13 4.46 10.92
CA ASN A 479 -11.61 4.32 10.96
C ASN A 479 -12.36 5.60 11.37
N SER A 480 -11.66 6.73 11.50
CA SER A 480 -12.28 8.05 11.62
C SER A 480 -11.55 9.04 10.71
N LYS A 481 -12.10 9.26 9.50
CA LYS A 481 -11.97 10.50 8.72
C LYS A 481 -10.62 11.24 8.87
N GLU A 482 -9.60 10.70 8.18
CA GLU A 482 -8.45 11.39 7.57
C GLU A 482 -7.91 12.68 8.25
N LYS A 483 -7.43 12.62 9.49
CA LYS A 483 -6.75 13.78 10.13
C LYS A 483 -5.23 13.84 9.88
N HIS A 484 -4.50 12.72 9.97
CA HIS A 484 -3.03 12.72 9.88
C HIS A 484 -2.48 11.73 8.85
N VAL A 485 -1.26 12.01 8.37
CA VAL A 485 -0.51 11.14 7.46
C VAL A 485 -0.25 9.83 8.20
N PRO A 486 -0.52 8.65 7.61
CA PRO A 486 -0.06 7.40 8.20
C PRO A 486 1.48 7.46 8.24
N PRO A 487 2.08 7.50 9.44
CA PRO A 487 3.53 7.43 9.59
C PRO A 487 4.02 6.11 9.00
N ILE A 488 5.30 6.08 8.62
CA ILE A 488 6.04 4.98 7.94
C ILE A 488 5.24 3.68 7.88
N ASP A 489 4.87 3.27 6.66
CA ASP A 489 4.30 1.96 6.30
C ASP A 489 3.91 1.17 7.56
N ILE A 490 2.72 1.48 8.12
CA ILE A 490 2.31 1.11 9.50
C ILE A 490 2.56 -0.39 9.77
N ASP A 491 2.55 -1.19 8.72
CA ASP A 491 2.88 -2.61 8.61
C ASP A 491 4.27 -2.98 9.15
N THR A 492 5.17 -2.01 9.26
CA THR A 492 6.56 -2.20 9.71
C THR A 492 6.84 -1.63 11.10
N ASN A 493 5.91 -0.90 11.70
CA ASN A 493 6.12 -0.20 12.97
C ASN A 493 5.71 -1.07 14.18
N THR A 494 6.53 -2.05 14.53
CA THR A 494 6.37 -2.89 15.73
C THR A 494 7.37 -2.45 16.79
N ILE A 495 6.88 -2.21 18.01
CA ILE A 495 7.69 -1.76 19.15
C ILE A 495 7.56 -2.76 20.28
N GLU A 496 8.66 -3.40 20.65
CA GLU A 496 8.72 -4.20 21.88
C GLU A 496 8.85 -3.28 23.08
N VAL A 497 8.17 -3.63 24.18
CA VAL A 497 8.25 -2.89 25.43
C VAL A 497 8.68 -3.83 26.54
N SER A 498 9.78 -3.52 27.22
CA SER A 498 10.30 -4.26 28.37
C SER A 498 10.18 -3.44 29.65
N ASP A 499 9.86 -4.10 30.76
CA ASP A 499 9.94 -3.51 32.09
C ASP A 499 11.41 -3.56 32.55
N GLU A 500 12.04 -2.40 32.63
CA GLU A 500 13.43 -2.23 33.04
C GLU A 500 13.54 -1.67 34.46
N THR A 501 12.47 -1.75 35.25
CA THR A 501 12.43 -1.20 36.61
C THR A 501 13.50 -1.83 37.51
N ASP A 502 13.77 -3.12 37.37
CA ASP A 502 14.76 -3.83 38.21
C ASP A 502 16.19 -3.71 37.69
N THR A 503 16.37 -3.61 36.37
CA THR A 503 17.68 -3.62 35.71
C THR A 503 18.26 -2.21 35.61
N LYS A 504 17.45 -1.23 35.22
CA LYS A 504 17.87 0.15 34.90
C LYS A 504 17.15 1.22 35.73
N GLY A 505 16.01 0.88 36.34
CA GLY A 505 15.16 1.77 37.14
C GLY A 505 15.23 1.54 38.65
N ASN A 506 16.20 0.77 39.14
CA ASN A 506 16.22 0.26 40.52
C ASN A 506 16.11 1.35 41.60
N CYS A 507 16.74 2.51 41.39
CA CYS A 507 16.73 3.65 42.29
C CYS A 507 15.35 4.32 42.49
N VAL A 508 14.39 4.06 41.60
CA VAL A 508 13.03 4.65 41.66
C VAL A 508 11.95 3.65 42.08
N LYS A 509 12.28 2.35 42.12
CA LYS A 509 11.35 1.26 42.46
C LYS A 509 10.74 1.40 43.85
N GLU A 510 11.56 1.68 44.87
CA GLU A 510 11.09 1.87 46.26
C GLU A 510 10.10 3.03 46.41
N LYS A 511 10.12 3.98 45.46
CA LYS A 511 9.22 5.13 45.39
C LYS A 511 7.99 4.87 44.52
N ARG A 512 7.76 3.60 44.15
CA ARG A 512 6.66 3.13 43.29
C ARG A 512 6.68 3.70 41.87
N TYR A 513 7.83 4.09 41.37
CA TYR A 513 7.97 4.41 39.94
C TYR A 513 8.41 3.18 39.16
N TYR A 514 7.92 3.09 37.93
CA TYR A 514 8.20 2.00 37.01
C TYR A 514 8.80 2.56 35.73
N LEU A 515 9.76 1.84 35.15
CA LEU A 515 10.52 2.23 33.97
C LEU A 515 10.27 1.22 32.85
N TYR A 516 9.72 1.67 31.74
CA TYR A 516 9.53 0.83 30.56
C TYR A 516 10.44 1.31 29.42
N GLN A 517 11.15 0.39 28.80
CA GLN A 517 11.94 0.64 27.60
C GLN A 517 11.14 0.28 26.36
N HIS A 518 11.07 1.20 25.40
CA HIS A 518 10.50 0.94 24.09
C HIS A 518 11.63 0.68 23.10
N ASN A 519 11.76 -0.56 22.64
CA ASN A 519 12.76 -0.94 21.66
C ASN A 519 12.29 -0.52 20.26
N ILE A 520 12.91 0.53 19.72
CA ILE A 520 12.59 1.11 18.41
C ILE A 520 13.48 0.57 17.29
N THR A 521 14.42 -0.33 17.60
CA THR A 521 15.45 -0.80 16.65
C THR A 521 14.83 -1.52 15.45
N GLU A 522 13.85 -2.39 15.68
CA GLU A 522 13.20 -3.15 14.60
C GLU A 522 12.42 -2.22 13.67
N ALA A 523 11.57 -1.35 14.24
CA ALA A 523 10.84 -0.33 13.49
C ALA A 523 11.79 0.59 12.70
N ALA A 524 12.91 0.98 13.30
CA ALA A 524 13.94 1.76 12.62
C ALA A 524 14.60 0.98 11.47
N SER A 525 14.95 -0.30 11.67
CA SER A 525 15.59 -1.12 10.63
C SER A 525 14.71 -1.31 9.39
N LYS A 526 13.39 -1.41 9.59
CA LYS A 526 12.41 -1.54 8.50
C LYS A 526 12.03 -0.18 7.89
N GLY A 527 12.06 0.88 8.71
CA GLY A 527 11.81 2.26 8.29
C GLY A 527 13.00 2.93 7.59
N LEU A 528 14.23 2.50 7.86
CA LEU A 528 15.42 2.94 7.15
C LEU A 528 15.46 2.25 5.78
N GLY A 529 15.63 3.04 4.71
CA GLY A 529 16.07 2.50 3.43
C GLY A 529 17.54 2.09 3.51
N LYS A 530 18.33 2.39 2.46
CA LYS A 530 19.78 2.22 2.54
C LYS A 530 20.37 3.04 3.71
N PRO A 531 21.38 2.53 4.44
CA PRO A 531 22.06 3.26 5.51
C PRO A 531 22.58 4.62 5.02
N GLY A 532 22.23 5.71 5.72
CA GLY A 532 22.70 7.08 5.44
C GLY A 532 21.73 8.01 4.72
N ASP A 533 20.66 7.48 4.11
CA ASP A 533 19.79 8.28 3.21
C ASP A 533 18.53 8.89 3.84
N VAL A 534 18.12 8.46 5.05
CA VAL A 534 16.85 8.89 5.64
C VAL A 534 17.02 9.31 7.10
N THR A 535 16.63 10.54 7.43
CA THR A 535 16.45 10.97 8.83
C THR A 535 15.12 10.42 9.31
N LEU A 536 15.14 9.55 10.32
CA LEU A 536 13.94 9.06 10.96
C LEU A 536 13.62 9.89 12.20
N PHE A 537 12.38 10.34 12.31
CA PHE A 537 11.86 11.05 13.46
C PHE A 537 11.14 10.12 14.44
N LEU A 538 10.98 10.56 15.68
CA LEU A 538 10.17 9.88 16.68
C LEU A 538 8.90 10.69 16.92
N ARG A 539 7.76 10.07 16.64
CA ARG A 539 6.43 10.67 16.78
C ARG A 539 5.71 10.04 17.96
N PHE A 540 5.44 10.85 18.97
CA PHE A 540 4.91 10.38 20.24
C PHE A 540 3.41 10.59 20.32
N TYR A 541 2.68 9.55 20.71
CA TYR A 541 1.26 9.63 20.99
C TYR A 541 0.95 9.27 22.42
N LEU A 542 -0.01 9.97 22.98
CA LEU A 542 -0.65 9.64 24.24
C LEU A 542 -2.15 9.50 24.02
N ASP A 543 -2.64 8.29 24.22
CA ASP A 543 -3.98 7.86 23.79
C ASP A 543 -4.18 8.15 22.29
N LYS A 544 -5.01 9.12 21.92
CA LYS A 544 -5.30 9.49 20.52
C LYS A 544 -4.70 10.84 20.11
N ASN A 545 -3.85 11.42 20.95
CA ASN A 545 -3.32 12.77 20.76
C ASN A 545 -1.82 12.73 20.43
N LEU A 546 -1.41 13.53 19.46
CA LEU A 546 -0.01 13.77 19.13
C LEU A 546 0.63 14.66 20.20
N ILE A 547 1.79 14.25 20.70
CA ILE A 547 2.58 15.03 21.65
C ILE A 547 3.64 15.85 20.89
N HIS A 548 3.56 17.16 21.04
CA HIS A 548 4.57 18.11 20.57
C HIS A 548 5.59 18.39 21.67
N LEU A 549 6.87 18.27 21.34
CA LEU A 549 7.98 18.48 22.27
C LEU A 549 8.55 19.89 22.13
N TYR A 550 8.99 20.52 23.22
CA TYR A 550 9.54 21.88 23.21
C TYR A 550 10.78 21.99 24.08
N GLU A 551 11.88 22.54 23.56
CA GLU A 551 13.10 22.76 24.35
C GLU A 551 13.09 24.08 25.14
N ASN A 552 12.38 25.11 24.68
CA ASN A 552 12.33 26.41 25.34
C ASN A 552 10.96 27.08 25.15
N LEU A 553 10.27 27.38 26.25
CA LEU A 553 8.97 28.06 26.25
C LEU A 553 9.04 29.55 25.92
N ASN A 554 10.23 30.17 26.04
CA ASN A 554 10.44 31.61 25.86
C ASN A 554 10.80 32.00 24.42
N LYS A 555 11.02 31.03 23.53
CA LYS A 555 11.14 31.25 22.08
C LYS A 555 9.83 30.81 21.43
N ILE A 556 9.40 31.57 20.42
CA ILE A 556 8.23 31.30 19.56
C ILE A 556 8.04 29.79 19.42
N GLU A 557 6.86 29.29 19.79
CA GLU A 557 6.51 27.89 20.06
C GLU A 557 6.75 26.93 18.87
N ILE A 558 8.00 26.69 18.49
CA ILE A 558 8.35 25.73 17.46
C ILE A 558 8.57 24.37 18.13
N PRO A 559 7.78 23.34 17.75
CA PRO A 559 8.02 22.00 18.21
C PRO A 559 9.44 21.54 17.83
N THR A 560 10.12 20.88 18.76
CA THR A 560 11.36 20.17 18.53
C THR A 560 11.06 18.73 18.16
N TYR A 561 11.70 18.23 17.10
CA TYR A 561 11.52 16.85 16.66
C TYR A 561 12.74 16.01 17.05
N LEU A 562 12.49 14.89 17.75
CA LEU A 562 13.56 13.94 18.08
C LEU A 562 13.82 13.04 16.88
N THR A 563 15.09 12.73 16.63
CA THR A 563 15.51 11.84 15.54
C THR A 563 16.11 10.55 16.08
N TYR A 564 15.78 9.45 15.41
CA TYR A 564 16.41 8.17 15.64
C TYR A 564 17.88 8.23 15.24
N SER A 565 18.76 7.75 16.12
CA SER A 565 20.19 7.61 15.85
C SER A 565 20.56 6.12 15.89
N PRO A 566 21.14 5.55 14.82
CA PRO A 566 21.53 4.14 14.80
C PRO A 566 22.41 3.79 16.00
N GLY A 567 22.06 2.71 16.71
CA GLY A 567 22.75 2.27 17.93
C GLY A 567 22.28 2.93 19.23
N ILE A 568 21.38 3.92 19.15
CA ILE A 568 20.75 4.54 20.32
C ILE A 568 19.34 3.97 20.47
N ASN A 569 19.12 3.13 21.49
CA ASN A 569 17.84 2.49 21.77
C ASN A 569 17.28 2.89 23.16
N ASP A 570 17.77 4.00 23.69
CA ASP A 570 17.48 4.47 25.04
C ASP A 570 16.16 5.25 25.09
N LEU A 571 15.06 4.67 24.60
CA LEU A 571 13.73 5.26 24.70
C LEU A 571 13.01 4.71 25.93
N TYR A 572 12.90 5.55 26.94
CA TYR A 572 12.39 5.20 28.26
C TYR A 572 11.16 6.01 28.62
N VAL A 573 10.17 5.37 29.24
CA VAL A 573 8.98 6.04 29.75
C VAL A 573 8.75 5.66 31.20
N TYR A 574 8.64 6.66 32.06
CA TYR A 574 8.41 6.49 33.50
C TYR A 574 6.93 6.59 33.84
N PHE A 575 6.48 5.71 34.74
CA PHE A 575 5.12 5.70 35.29
C PHE A 575 5.17 5.70 36.81
N TYR A 576 4.05 6.08 37.42
CA TYR A 576 3.85 5.95 38.87
C TYR A 576 2.78 4.91 39.16
N GLY A 577 3.11 3.90 39.96
CA GLY A 577 2.25 2.75 40.20
C GLY A 577 2.26 1.74 39.05
N ASP A 578 2.06 0.47 39.39
CA ASP A 578 2.02 -0.67 38.47
C ASP A 578 0.84 -0.58 37.48
N ARG A 579 -0.28 0.00 37.92
CA ARG A 579 -1.53 0.09 37.13
C ARG A 579 -1.75 1.42 36.40
N SER A 580 -0.93 2.44 36.63
CA SER A 580 -1.14 3.74 35.97
C SER A 580 -0.83 3.67 34.48
N ILE A 581 -1.75 4.16 33.64
CA ILE A 581 -1.54 4.33 32.19
C ILE A 581 -0.91 5.68 31.83
N ARG A 582 -0.63 6.54 32.83
CA ARG A 582 -0.20 7.92 32.63
C ARG A 582 1.33 8.03 32.69
N PRO A 583 2.01 8.29 31.55
CA PRO A 583 3.44 8.53 31.55
C PRO A 583 3.77 9.86 32.25
N LEU A 584 4.82 9.86 33.06
CA LEU A 584 5.29 11.03 33.80
C LEU A 584 6.49 11.70 33.12
N LEU A 585 7.36 10.91 32.50
CA LEU A 585 8.59 11.38 31.89
C LEU A 585 8.94 10.48 30.72
N LEU A 586 9.21 11.09 29.57
CA LEU A 586 9.79 10.46 28.40
C LEU A 586 11.29 10.79 28.40
N CYS A 587 12.17 9.83 28.26
CA CYS A 587 13.60 10.09 28.08
C CYS A 587 14.12 9.39 26.84
N TYR A 588 14.83 10.11 25.99
CA TYR A 588 15.48 9.57 24.81
C TYR A 588 16.80 10.27 24.54
N ASN A 589 17.87 9.50 24.39
CA ASN A 589 19.22 10.00 24.09
C ASN A 589 19.66 11.16 25.02
N GLY A 590 19.44 10.98 26.33
CA GLY A 590 19.78 11.95 27.36
C GLY A 590 18.95 13.24 27.37
N LYS A 591 17.88 13.31 26.58
CA LYS A 591 16.87 14.38 26.66
C LYS A 591 15.61 13.84 27.32
N SER A 592 15.19 14.50 28.41
CA SER A 592 13.98 14.13 29.14
C SER A 592 12.88 15.15 28.91
N PHE A 593 11.67 14.70 28.65
CA PHE A 593 10.49 15.53 28.42
C PHE A 593 9.38 15.16 29.39
N LYS A 594 8.65 16.17 29.86
CA LYS A 594 7.47 16.04 30.73
C LYS A 594 6.36 16.95 30.25
N SER A 595 5.13 16.71 30.69
CA SER A 595 4.01 17.63 30.46
C SER A 595 4.35 19.05 30.94
N ASN A 596 3.94 20.06 30.16
CA ASN A 596 4.11 21.46 30.55
C ASN A 596 3.25 21.80 31.77
N ASP A 597 1.98 21.43 31.68
CA ASP A 597 0.96 21.64 32.68
C ASP A 597 -0.15 20.58 32.52
N LYS A 598 -1.17 20.69 33.37
CA LYS A 598 -2.30 19.77 33.41
C LYS A 598 -3.20 19.87 32.17
N ASP A 599 -3.39 21.07 31.64
CA ASP A 599 -4.34 21.33 30.55
C ASP A 599 -3.77 20.87 29.20
N SER A 600 -2.44 20.93 29.07
CA SER A 600 -1.70 20.54 27.88
C SER A 600 -1.02 19.17 28.00
N TYR A 601 -1.35 18.39 29.03
CA TYR A 601 -0.77 17.07 29.29
C TYR A 601 -0.82 16.12 28.07
N TYR A 602 -1.90 16.16 27.30
CA TYR A 602 -2.10 15.31 26.13
C TYR A 602 -1.54 15.88 24.82
N THR A 603 -0.91 17.06 24.82
CA THR A 603 -0.51 17.75 23.58
C THR A 603 0.87 18.41 23.63
N LYS A 604 1.31 18.93 24.79
CA LYS A 604 2.52 19.76 24.92
C LYS A 604 3.44 19.27 26.03
N TRP A 605 4.65 18.86 25.66
CA TRP A 605 5.67 18.39 26.59
C TRP A 605 6.95 19.21 26.42
N ILE A 606 7.59 19.55 27.54
CA ILE A 606 8.76 20.43 27.61
C ILE A 606 9.99 19.67 28.08
N LEU A 607 11.15 20.11 27.61
CA LEU A 607 12.44 19.58 28.03
C LEU A 607 12.67 19.84 29.53
N ASP A 608 13.04 18.80 30.26
CA ASP A 608 13.55 18.88 31.62
C ASP A 608 15.09 18.94 31.57
N ASN A 609 15.65 20.13 31.78
CA ASN A 609 17.09 20.36 31.73
C ASN A 609 17.86 19.70 32.88
N ASP A 610 17.18 19.31 33.96
CA ASP A 610 17.81 18.71 35.14
C ASP A 610 18.05 17.20 34.96
N VAL A 611 17.29 16.53 34.08
CA VAL A 611 17.35 15.08 33.88
C VAL A 611 18.04 14.74 32.56
N LYS A 612 19.34 14.47 32.64
CA LYS A 612 20.19 14.07 31.49
C LYS A 612 20.40 12.56 31.36
N ASP A 613 20.18 11.82 32.44
CA ASP A 613 20.36 10.38 32.48
C ASP A 613 19.00 9.70 32.47
N CYS A 614 18.75 8.84 31.47
CA CYS A 614 17.47 8.15 31.33
C CYS A 614 17.29 6.98 32.28
N VAL A 615 18.36 6.57 32.97
CA VAL A 615 18.42 5.38 33.83
C VAL A 615 19.07 5.73 35.16
N CYS A 616 18.84 4.89 36.17
CA CYS A 616 19.42 5.05 37.49
C CYS A 616 20.95 4.97 37.46
N LYS A 617 21.59 6.01 38.00
CA LYS A 617 23.04 6.09 38.27
C LYS A 617 23.28 6.40 39.75
N GLN A 618 24.55 6.45 40.16
CA GLN A 618 24.94 6.74 41.55
C GLN A 618 24.29 8.01 42.12
N ASP A 619 24.11 9.07 41.32
CA ASP A 619 23.30 10.24 41.68
C ASP A 619 22.04 10.33 40.82
N SER A 620 20.94 9.79 41.36
CA SER A 620 19.61 9.85 40.72
C SER A 620 18.67 10.88 41.35
N SER A 621 19.22 11.82 42.15
CA SER A 621 18.44 12.81 42.90
C SER A 621 17.61 13.72 42.00
N LYS A 622 18.17 14.16 40.87
CA LYS A 622 17.51 15.01 39.88
C LYS A 622 16.35 14.31 39.18
N LEU A 623 16.56 13.06 38.74
CA LEU A 623 15.51 12.23 38.16
C LEU A 623 14.33 12.05 39.12
N ILE A 624 14.61 11.69 40.37
CA ILE A 624 13.57 11.50 41.40
C ILE A 624 12.83 12.81 41.68
N LYS A 625 13.55 13.93 41.75
CA LYS A 625 12.94 15.26 41.93
C LYS A 625 12.01 15.62 40.77
N ALA A 626 12.42 15.35 39.53
CA ALA A 626 11.59 15.57 38.35
C ALA A 626 10.33 14.69 38.36
N LEU A 627 10.47 13.39 38.62
CA LEU A 627 9.34 12.45 38.72
C LEU A 627 8.35 12.87 39.81
N ASN A 628 8.84 13.25 40.99
CA ASN A 628 7.99 13.77 42.07
C ASN A 628 7.26 15.05 41.64
N LYS A 629 7.96 16.00 41.02
CA LYS A 629 7.32 17.25 40.55
C LYS A 629 6.21 16.96 39.55
N THR A 630 6.47 16.11 38.55
CA THR A 630 5.48 15.78 37.52
C THR A 630 4.31 14.97 38.06
N LYS A 631 4.54 14.08 39.05
CA LYS A 631 3.48 13.36 39.77
C LYS A 631 2.44 14.32 40.38
N PHE A 632 2.89 15.43 40.98
CA PHE A 632 2.01 16.44 41.59
C PHE A 632 1.45 17.45 40.59
N SER A 633 2.09 17.65 39.44
CA SER A 633 1.55 18.48 38.35
C SER A 633 0.46 17.76 37.54
N ASN A 634 0.44 16.43 37.54
CA ASN A 634 -0.54 15.59 36.83
C ASN A 634 -1.81 15.27 37.65
N VAL A 635 -2.21 16.12 38.61
CA VAL A 635 -3.36 15.82 39.50
C VAL A 635 -4.70 15.88 38.74
N ILE A 636 -5.16 14.71 38.31
CA ILE A 636 -6.58 14.32 38.28
C ILE A 636 -6.69 12.91 38.91
N TYR A 637 -7.15 12.88 40.16
CA TYR A 637 -7.47 11.71 41.02
C TYR A 637 -6.48 10.53 40.99
N LEU A 638 -5.52 10.57 41.93
CA LEU A 638 -4.74 9.41 42.36
C LEU A 638 -5.62 8.55 43.28
N TYR A 639 -6.17 7.44 42.80
CA TYR A 639 -6.58 6.34 43.68
C TYR A 639 -5.49 5.28 43.61
N GLU A 640 -4.63 5.21 44.62
CA GLU A 640 -3.70 4.09 44.82
C GLU A 640 -4.06 3.37 46.12
N GLN A 641 -4.37 2.07 45.99
CA GLN A 641 -4.34 1.11 47.09
C GLN A 641 -2.91 0.97 47.64
N ILE A 642 -2.78 0.94 48.97
CA ILE A 642 -1.60 0.56 49.77
C ILE A 642 -2.12 -0.52 50.74
N GLY A 643 -1.53 -1.67 51.07
CA GLY A 643 -0.27 -2.36 50.77
C GLY A 643 -0.17 -3.63 51.66
N SER A 644 0.57 -4.66 51.21
CA SER A 644 1.04 -5.97 51.78
C SER A 644 0.62 -6.51 53.18
N GLY A 645 0.21 -7.80 53.24
CA GLY A 645 0.10 -8.65 54.44
C GLY A 645 0.37 -10.14 54.12
N PHE A 646 0.99 -10.89 55.04
CA PHE A 646 1.54 -12.27 54.88
C PHE A 646 0.49 -13.40 54.97
N GLU A 647 0.78 -14.52 54.27
CA GLU A 647 -0.06 -15.74 54.17
C GLU A 647 0.03 -16.68 55.40
N TYR A 648 -1.10 -17.28 55.78
CA TYR A 648 -1.17 -18.49 56.59
C TYR A 648 -1.76 -19.66 55.77
N PRO A 649 -1.21 -20.88 55.88
CA PRO A 649 -1.56 -22.00 55.01
C PRO A 649 -2.87 -22.65 55.49
N GLY A 650 -3.95 -22.48 54.72
CA GLY A 650 -5.22 -23.16 55.01
C GLY A 650 -6.48 -22.65 54.32
N SER A 651 -6.45 -21.54 53.57
CA SER A 651 -7.58 -21.12 52.74
C SER A 651 -7.12 -20.21 51.60
N LYS A 652 -7.39 -20.65 50.36
CA LYS A 652 -7.26 -19.84 49.14
C LYS A 652 -8.49 -18.96 49.04
N LEU A 653 -8.44 -17.70 49.51
CA LEU A 653 -9.18 -16.56 48.94
C LEU A 653 -9.05 -15.23 49.72
N PHE A 654 -8.45 -15.19 50.92
CA PHE A 654 -8.31 -13.93 51.66
C PHE A 654 -7.00 -13.82 52.43
N THR A 655 -6.23 -12.76 52.14
CA THR A 655 -5.28 -12.15 53.07
C THR A 655 -5.83 -10.80 53.50
N TRP A 656 -5.95 -10.57 54.79
CA TRP A 656 -6.52 -9.35 55.38
C TRP A 656 -5.56 -8.16 55.27
N TYR A 657 -6.10 -6.97 54.95
CA TYR A 657 -5.42 -5.68 55.06
C TYR A 657 -6.08 -4.84 56.13
N ASN A 658 -5.32 -4.46 57.16
CA ASN A 658 -5.79 -3.60 58.23
C ASN A 658 -5.42 -2.16 57.87
N HIS A 659 -6.42 -1.34 57.50
CA HIS A 659 -6.22 0.11 57.42
C HIS A 659 -7.07 0.76 58.51
N GLN A 660 -6.40 1.23 59.57
CA GLN A 660 -6.97 2.23 60.45
C GLN A 660 -7.12 3.54 59.65
N GLN A 661 -8.34 3.86 59.24
CA GLN A 661 -8.87 5.18 59.53
C GLN A 661 -9.73 5.03 60.78
N GLU A 662 -9.43 5.81 61.81
CA GLU A 662 -10.35 5.97 62.91
C GLU A 662 -11.73 6.40 62.38
N GLY A 663 -12.72 5.50 62.50
CA GLY A 663 -14.12 5.87 62.47
C GLY A 663 -14.97 5.40 61.29
N SER A 664 -14.88 4.15 60.82
CA SER A 664 -16.06 3.50 60.24
C SER A 664 -17.12 3.34 61.34
N LYS A 665 -18.07 4.29 61.43
CA LYS A 665 -19.17 4.23 62.40
C LYS A 665 -20.43 3.67 61.75
N LYS A 666 -21.22 2.94 62.56
CA LYS A 666 -22.61 2.49 62.32
C LYS A 666 -23.40 3.45 61.39
N GLY A 667 -23.81 3.03 60.19
CA GLY A 667 -24.77 3.81 59.36
C GLY A 667 -24.84 3.54 57.86
N ASP A 668 -23.94 2.74 57.28
CA ASP A 668 -23.82 2.62 55.81
C ASP A 668 -25.03 1.95 55.12
N ILE A 669 -25.43 2.51 53.98
CA ILE A 669 -26.50 2.04 53.11
C ILE A 669 -25.90 1.65 51.76
N ASP A 670 -25.88 0.36 51.48
CA ASP A 670 -25.53 -0.14 50.17
C ASP A 670 -26.79 -0.22 49.32
N LEU A 671 -26.65 -0.15 48.01
CA LEU A 671 -27.75 -0.31 47.05
C LEU A 671 -27.58 -1.60 46.24
N TYR A 672 -28.51 -2.53 46.37
CA TYR A 672 -28.54 -3.78 45.62
C TYR A 672 -29.97 -4.24 45.35
N LYS A 673 -30.12 -5.07 44.30
CA LYS A 673 -31.31 -5.85 44.01
C LYS A 673 -31.45 -6.94 45.09
N GLY A 674 -32.58 -7.01 45.79
CA GLY A 674 -32.75 -7.87 46.97
C GLY A 674 -32.37 -9.35 46.75
N ARG A 675 -31.55 -9.88 47.68
CA ARG A 675 -30.93 -11.22 47.88
C ARG A 675 -31.01 -12.35 46.83
N GLN A 676 -29.82 -12.93 46.65
CA GLN A 676 -29.47 -14.26 46.15
C GLN A 676 -30.44 -15.38 46.56
N GLU A 677 -30.87 -16.19 45.58
CA GLU A 677 -31.41 -17.52 45.82
C GLU A 677 -30.27 -18.52 46.00
N THR A 678 -30.36 -19.27 47.10
CA THR A 678 -29.48 -20.35 47.53
C THR A 678 -29.41 -21.51 46.52
N LYS A 679 -28.20 -21.97 46.17
CA LYS A 679 -27.96 -23.40 45.89
C LYS A 679 -27.37 -24.06 47.13
N GLN A 680 -27.90 -25.24 47.44
CA GLN A 680 -27.72 -26.01 48.66
C GLN A 680 -26.26 -26.19 49.08
N GLY A 681 -26.03 -26.08 50.39
CA GLY A 681 -24.92 -26.77 51.04
C GLY A 681 -23.80 -25.91 51.62
N GLU A 682 -24.09 -24.74 52.21
CA GLU A 682 -23.24 -24.13 53.25
C GLU A 682 -24.00 -22.97 53.92
N LYS A 683 -23.80 -22.77 55.23
CA LYS A 683 -24.54 -21.78 56.05
C LYS A 683 -24.29 -20.35 55.58
N SER A 684 -25.11 -19.86 54.65
CA SER A 684 -25.17 -18.44 54.26
C SER A 684 -25.90 -17.61 55.33
N THR A 685 -25.13 -16.91 56.17
CA THR A 685 -25.64 -15.78 56.97
C THR A 685 -25.10 -14.44 56.47
N ASP A 686 -25.04 -14.21 55.16
CA ASP A 686 -24.74 -12.89 54.62
C ASP A 686 -26.02 -12.05 54.59
N ILE A 687 -26.34 -11.48 55.75
CA ILE A 687 -27.42 -10.49 55.90
C ILE A 687 -26.94 -9.20 55.27
N TYR A 688 -27.64 -8.78 54.22
CA TYR A 688 -27.42 -7.49 53.56
C TYR A 688 -27.21 -6.36 54.55
N ASN A 689 -26.10 -5.62 54.42
CA ASN A 689 -25.65 -4.59 55.38
C ASN A 689 -25.72 -5.03 56.85
N ALA A 690 -25.37 -6.28 57.13
CA ALA A 690 -25.46 -6.92 58.46
C ALA A 690 -26.84 -6.81 59.12
N GLY A 691 -27.92 -6.78 58.33
CA GLY A 691 -29.30 -6.64 58.80
C GLY A 691 -29.69 -5.23 59.20
N LYS A 692 -28.86 -4.21 58.93
CA LYS A 692 -29.13 -2.82 59.33
C LYS A 692 -30.20 -2.14 58.47
N ILE A 693 -30.45 -2.67 57.26
CA ILE A 693 -31.37 -2.13 56.26
C ILE A 693 -32.42 -3.17 55.92
N ASN A 694 -33.69 -2.77 55.97
CA ASN A 694 -34.81 -3.54 55.43
C ASN A 694 -34.99 -3.21 53.95
N ILE A 695 -35.09 -4.24 53.11
CA ILE A 695 -35.43 -4.09 51.70
C ILE A 695 -36.84 -4.64 51.48
N LYS A 696 -37.73 -3.84 50.87
CA LYS A 696 -39.04 -4.29 50.42
C LYS A 696 -39.17 -4.11 48.91
N LEU A 697 -39.48 -5.19 48.20
CA LEU A 697 -39.85 -5.13 46.78
C LEU A 697 -41.27 -4.57 46.65
N HIS A 698 -41.43 -3.50 45.89
CA HIS A 698 -42.72 -2.96 45.49
C HIS A 698 -42.91 -3.21 43.99
N GLN A 699 -43.82 -4.13 43.62
CA GLN A 699 -44.07 -4.52 42.23
C GLN A 699 -44.83 -3.47 41.39
N LYS A 700 -45.15 -2.30 41.94
CA LYS A 700 -45.70 -1.16 41.19
C LYS A 700 -44.81 0.06 41.43
N GLY A 701 -44.20 0.56 40.36
CA GLY A 701 -43.48 1.84 40.34
C GLY A 701 -44.40 3.03 40.65
N PRO A 702 -43.85 4.26 40.76
CA PRO A 702 -44.64 5.46 40.99
C PRO A 702 -45.66 5.66 39.85
N PRO A 703 -46.77 6.39 40.10
CA PRO A 703 -47.93 6.43 39.19
C PRO A 703 -47.61 6.84 37.75
N ASP A 704 -46.54 7.61 37.53
CA ASP A 704 -46.13 8.11 36.20
C ASP A 704 -45.12 7.23 35.44
N LEU A 705 -44.61 6.14 36.04
CA LEU A 705 -43.73 5.17 35.38
C LEU A 705 -44.47 3.83 35.16
N SER A 706 -45.74 3.90 34.80
CA SER A 706 -46.72 2.80 34.77
C SER A 706 -46.52 1.73 33.68
N SER A 707 -45.30 1.55 33.15
CA SER A 707 -44.99 0.38 32.33
C SER A 707 -44.35 -0.71 33.21
N SER A 708 -44.86 -1.94 33.11
CA SER A 708 -44.51 -3.17 33.85
C SER A 708 -43.05 -3.65 33.70
N ARG A 709 -42.12 -2.77 33.32
CA ARG A 709 -40.75 -3.07 32.93
C ARG A 709 -39.69 -2.77 34.00
N PHE A 710 -40.08 -2.21 35.14
CA PHE A 710 -39.16 -1.87 36.23
C PHE A 710 -39.62 -2.46 37.57
N MET A 711 -38.63 -2.88 38.38
CA MET A 711 -38.81 -3.30 39.77
C MET A 711 -38.28 -2.23 40.70
N ARG A 712 -39.08 -1.83 41.69
CA ARG A 712 -38.68 -0.87 42.74
C ARG A 712 -38.35 -1.62 44.03
N TYR A 713 -37.16 -1.40 44.56
CA TYR A 713 -36.74 -1.86 45.88
C TYR A 713 -36.64 -0.66 46.81
N LYS A 714 -37.39 -0.69 47.92
CA LYS A 714 -37.32 0.33 48.96
C LYS A 714 -36.39 -0.15 50.07
N HIS A 715 -35.29 0.57 50.27
CA HIS A 715 -34.29 0.36 51.32
C HIS A 715 -34.61 1.30 52.47
N THR A 716 -34.85 0.76 53.66
CA THR A 716 -35.21 1.54 54.85
C THR A 716 -34.32 1.11 56.01
N PRO A 717 -33.63 2.04 56.70
CA PRO A 717 -32.89 1.70 57.90
C PRO A 717 -33.79 1.05 58.95
N GLN A 718 -33.32 -0.01 59.60
CA GLN A 718 -34.04 -0.58 60.73
C GLN A 718 -34.07 0.41 61.90
N HIS A 719 -35.06 0.27 62.81
CA HIS A 719 -35.41 1.26 63.83
C HIS A 719 -34.21 1.80 64.65
N GLN A 720 -33.22 0.94 64.96
CA GLN A 720 -32.01 1.30 65.71
C GLN A 720 -30.92 2.03 64.88
N HIS A 721 -31.12 2.15 63.57
CA HIS A 721 -30.21 2.75 62.59
C HIS A 721 -30.80 3.97 61.86
N GLY A 722 -32.12 4.17 61.87
CA GLY A 722 -32.78 5.32 61.22
C GLY A 722 -32.50 6.69 61.83
N THR A 723 -31.84 6.75 62.99
CA THR A 723 -31.42 8.00 63.65
C THR A 723 -29.97 8.40 63.34
N LYS A 724 -29.28 7.64 62.47
CA LYS A 724 -27.87 7.85 62.15
C LYS A 724 -27.73 8.50 60.77
N LYS A 725 -26.65 9.26 60.60
CA LYS A 725 -26.25 9.78 59.29
C LYS A 725 -25.81 8.61 58.40
N SER A 726 -26.22 8.66 57.14
CA SER A 726 -26.07 7.58 56.17
C SER A 726 -24.96 7.90 55.18
N CYS A 727 -24.20 6.90 54.78
CA CYS A 727 -23.35 6.93 53.59
C CYS A 727 -23.97 5.99 52.55
N VAL A 728 -24.17 6.47 51.33
CA VAL A 728 -24.81 5.70 50.26
C VAL A 728 -23.77 5.23 49.26
N ILE A 729 -23.65 3.91 49.08
CA ILE A 729 -22.70 3.29 48.17
C ILE A 729 -23.34 2.25 47.24
N PHE A 730 -22.74 2.07 46.06
CA PHE A 730 -23.07 1.02 45.08
C PHE A 730 -21.79 0.29 44.66
N LYS A 731 -21.75 -1.04 44.77
CA LYS A 731 -20.55 -1.86 44.51
C LYS A 731 -19.28 -1.29 45.15
N ASN A 732 -19.38 -0.90 46.43
CA ASN A 732 -18.31 -0.28 47.23
C ASN A 732 -17.83 1.10 46.73
N ASN A 733 -18.60 1.79 45.89
CA ASN A 733 -18.31 3.15 45.42
C ASN A 733 -19.41 4.14 45.83
N VAL A 734 -19.04 5.39 46.11
CA VAL A 734 -20.01 6.48 46.32
C VAL A 734 -20.74 6.79 45.00
N LEU A 735 -22.04 7.08 45.07
CA LEU A 735 -22.82 7.42 43.88
C LEU A 735 -22.39 8.75 43.25
N LEU A 736 -22.34 8.76 41.91
CA LEU A 736 -22.05 9.93 41.09
C LEU A 736 -23.27 10.30 40.23
N CYS A 737 -23.57 11.59 40.08
CA CYS A 737 -24.51 12.10 39.08
C CYS A 737 -23.77 12.78 37.91
N TRP A 738 -24.36 12.76 36.72
CA TRP A 738 -23.81 13.44 35.55
C TRP A 738 -24.43 14.84 35.42
N ARG A 739 -23.61 15.90 35.53
CA ARG A 739 -24.02 17.29 35.32
C ARG A 739 -23.10 17.95 34.31
N HIS A 740 -23.66 18.58 33.26
CA HIS A 740 -22.91 19.31 32.23
C HIS A 740 -21.66 18.57 31.72
N SER A 741 -21.79 17.27 31.43
CA SER A 741 -20.72 16.42 30.89
C SER A 741 -19.59 16.06 31.87
N LYS A 742 -19.83 16.15 33.18
CA LYS A 742 -18.92 15.69 34.24
C LYS A 742 -19.68 14.83 35.26
N ALA A 743 -19.03 13.77 35.74
CA ALA A 743 -19.53 12.98 36.88
C ALA A 743 -19.14 13.68 38.19
N GLU A 744 -20.11 13.96 39.05
CA GLU A 744 -19.95 14.64 40.34
C GLU A 744 -20.53 13.77 41.45
N THR A 745 -19.93 13.78 42.64
CA THR A 745 -20.50 13.10 43.82
C THR A 745 -21.80 13.77 44.20
N ILE A 746 -22.80 12.98 44.59
CA ILE A 746 -24.06 13.53 45.10
C ILE A 746 -23.85 13.93 46.56
N ASP A 747 -23.07 14.97 46.80
CA ASP A 747 -22.67 15.41 48.16
C ASP A 747 -23.89 15.73 49.02
N GLN A 748 -25.01 16.12 48.39
CA GLN A 748 -26.27 16.47 49.05
C GLN A 748 -26.90 15.31 49.82
N ILE A 749 -26.64 14.05 49.46
CA ILE A 749 -27.22 12.87 50.13
C ILE A 749 -26.22 12.18 51.08
N GLN A 750 -24.92 12.44 50.94
CA GLN A 750 -23.90 11.81 51.78
C GLN A 750 -23.86 12.46 53.16
N GLY A 751 -23.85 11.65 54.21
CA GLY A 751 -23.84 12.14 55.59
C GLY A 751 -25.18 12.74 56.07
N GLN A 752 -26.27 12.51 55.34
CA GLN A 752 -27.63 12.93 55.73
C GLN A 752 -28.37 11.83 56.49
N LEU A 753 -29.41 12.20 57.25
CA LEU A 753 -30.29 11.23 57.90
C LEU A 753 -31.32 10.75 56.89
N LEU A 754 -31.09 9.59 56.28
CA LEU A 754 -32.00 9.04 55.26
C LEU A 754 -33.11 8.22 55.91
N ILE A 755 -34.36 8.57 55.63
CA ILE A 755 -35.56 7.79 56.00
C ILE A 755 -35.64 6.56 55.10
N SER A 756 -35.47 6.74 53.79
CA SER A 756 -35.49 5.63 52.84
C SER A 756 -34.78 5.97 51.52
N VAL A 757 -34.44 4.92 50.76
CA VAL A 757 -33.95 5.01 49.39
C VAL A 757 -34.76 4.06 48.52
N ASP A 758 -35.41 4.58 47.49
CA ASP A 758 -36.12 3.78 46.48
C ASP A 758 -35.21 3.59 45.26
N VAL A 759 -34.92 2.35 44.88
CA VAL A 759 -34.04 2.02 43.75
C VAL A 759 -34.80 1.24 42.68
N TYR A 760 -34.68 1.68 41.43
CA TYR A 760 -35.38 1.12 40.28
C TYR A 760 -34.43 0.34 39.39
N PHE A 761 -34.76 -0.92 39.12
CA PHE A 761 -34.02 -1.78 38.20
C PHE A 761 -34.88 -2.18 37.01
N SER A 762 -34.25 -2.38 35.86
CA SER A 762 -34.90 -3.02 34.70
C SER A 762 -35.21 -4.48 34.99
N ASN A 763 -36.36 -4.97 34.51
CA ASN A 763 -36.78 -6.35 34.74
C ASN A 763 -35.89 -7.40 34.04
N ASN A 764 -35.15 -7.03 32.99
CA ASN A 764 -34.43 -7.98 32.14
C ASN A 764 -32.91 -7.73 32.06
N ARG A 765 -32.18 -8.25 33.05
CA ARG A 765 -30.73 -8.58 33.01
C ARG A 765 -29.68 -7.47 33.20
N VAL A 766 -30.05 -6.28 33.68
CA VAL A 766 -29.05 -5.27 34.08
C VAL A 766 -28.96 -5.25 35.61
N GLU A 767 -27.77 -5.49 36.16
CA GLU A 767 -27.48 -5.43 37.61
C GLU A 767 -27.27 -4.00 38.12
N GLU A 768 -27.30 -3.02 37.22
CA GLU A 768 -27.09 -1.61 37.53
C GLU A 768 -28.41 -0.89 37.81
N PRO A 769 -28.47 -0.04 38.86
CA PRO A 769 -29.65 0.74 39.16
C PRO A 769 -29.87 1.79 38.07
N PHE A 770 -31.09 1.88 37.56
CA PHE A 770 -31.46 2.85 36.53
C PHE A 770 -31.78 4.22 37.12
N LEU A 771 -32.44 4.22 38.28
CA LEU A 771 -32.83 5.42 39.02
C LEU A 771 -32.81 5.11 40.52
N ALA A 772 -32.42 6.10 41.32
CA ALA A 772 -32.56 6.07 42.77
C ALA A 772 -33.22 7.37 43.25
N ALA A 773 -34.13 7.27 44.19
CA ALA A 773 -34.80 8.40 44.83
C ALA A 773 -34.55 8.36 46.35
N PHE A 774 -34.30 9.52 46.95
CA PHE A 774 -33.87 9.63 48.34
C PHE A 774 -34.89 10.38 49.19
N GLU A 775 -35.23 9.81 50.35
CA GLU A 775 -36.11 10.44 51.35
C GLU A 775 -35.27 10.83 52.58
N ILE A 776 -35.16 12.13 52.85
CA ILE A 776 -34.29 12.69 53.90
C ILE A 776 -35.14 13.17 55.08
N GLY A 777 -34.71 12.87 56.32
CA GLY A 777 -35.41 13.27 57.53
C GLY A 777 -35.29 14.77 57.81
N GLY A 778 -36.42 15.48 57.82
CA GLY A 778 -36.51 16.92 58.12
C GLY A 778 -36.89 17.82 56.95
N SER A 779 -37.05 17.28 55.74
CA SER A 779 -37.54 17.98 54.54
C SER A 779 -38.58 17.13 53.81
N SER A 780 -39.66 17.74 53.31
CA SER A 780 -40.67 17.05 52.49
C SER A 780 -40.27 16.93 51.00
N GLU A 781 -39.01 17.20 50.65
CA GLU A 781 -38.51 17.16 49.28
C GLU A 781 -37.93 15.77 48.93
N LEU A 782 -38.37 15.23 47.79
CA LEU A 782 -37.82 14.04 47.14
C LEU A 782 -36.68 14.48 46.21
N PHE A 783 -35.50 13.90 46.39
CA PHE A 783 -34.32 14.10 45.52
C PHE A 783 -34.11 12.93 44.55
#